data_AF-A0A5C5YZS7-F1
#
_entry.id   AF-A0A5C5YZS7-F1
#
_cell.length_a   1.000
_cell.length_b   1.000
_cell.length_c   1.000
_cell.angle_alpha   90.00
_cell.angle_beta   90.00
_cell.angle_gamma   90.00
#
_symmetry.space_group_name_H-M   'P 1'
#
loop_
_entity.id
_entity.type
_entity.pdbx_description
1 polymer ?
#
loop_
_entity_poly.entity_id
_entity_poly.type
_entity_poly.pdbx_seq_one_letter_code
_entity_poly.pdbx_strand_id
1 'polypeptide(L)'
;MERRLFTFIITSTAFFFVYFTLRSMLLPEPPKVEPNAAAEVAEMDDPAAEDAESTEDSSENASETDVADANDAAVDVVPSDRTETPTWVTLGSMDPTSGHRMLITLTSRGGAVERIELTEREPNSTDLKYRRVDIRTGYLGYFAATSDSEFDGVTVNVVGPGTPADVAGVKVGDIITMVNGKPIVYREDINASLLKTKPGKTIEMTVLRKEDPNSEPTEVTISVKLGEHPLDLIRLARDGGDDQVKGNLTRLSCLMTLSQVNRKKIEIGKQSIEGVADPAEMVWSVQTADGVAVDGVAVDGVGEGSQDAAEQVTFKLNLTAAELAKAKGQAVELTRTYRLPKSSYVVDMDVEVRNRGDQPQDLAYRLAGPNGVTMEGWWYSNKITPNWGGAAARDIAYKTAADGRQFISGYSLLKRAKKTPEDADQTIFAPDTGEKSQALKYIGIDAQYFVAAYLPPESDEFLNTFARATAEIVADSDAIERHRERAVNVSFYLNSETATLAPDEAIRQNLRMFVGPKDPEVVAPYGLGEVIYYGWFSYFANLLAGLLHFLASVIGNYAISIIVLTVLVRGAMFPLSRKAAVNAQRMQELAPELKKISEQYKDDMEGRMKAQRELQARVGFNPMAGCLPMFFQLPIFIGLYRALSVDIELRQKTLSSMTNWASNLAGPDMLTYWGDWMWDYLSGRGTGWLGPYFNILPVIVVGLFLLQQKLFMPPATDEQTAMTQKMMNIMTLMMGLFFFRVPAGLCLYFITSSLWGICERVLVKKTLPKGKHFDLSTVDGTVVASGKKKPTLAERIRDQVNKPEVKAERPNKRRRPDIKKKK
;
A
#
# COMPACT_ATOMS: atom_id res chain seq x y z
N MET A 1 9.61 -38.30 -17.05
CA MET A 1 9.76 -36.92 -16.53
C MET A 1 8.67 -36.56 -15.49
N GLU A 2 7.66 -37.39 -15.27
CA GLU A 2 6.46 -37.03 -14.47
C GLU A 2 6.58 -37.27 -12.96
N ARG A 3 7.29 -38.32 -12.50
CA ARG A 3 7.35 -38.67 -11.06
C ARG A 3 7.99 -37.60 -10.18
N ARG A 4 9.01 -36.88 -10.65
CA ARG A 4 9.71 -35.85 -9.85
C ARG A 4 8.90 -34.56 -9.71
N LEU A 5 8.15 -34.18 -10.75
CA LEU A 5 7.16 -33.10 -10.69
C LEU A 5 6.03 -33.50 -9.73
N PHE A 6 5.57 -34.75 -9.81
CA PHE A 6 4.54 -35.28 -8.92
C PHE A 6 5.00 -35.36 -7.45
N THR A 7 6.26 -35.75 -7.19
CA THR A 7 6.82 -35.73 -5.83
C THR A 7 7.00 -34.30 -5.33
N PHE A 8 7.45 -33.36 -6.16
CA PHE A 8 7.53 -31.95 -5.77
C PHE A 8 6.14 -31.37 -5.46
N ILE A 9 5.14 -31.68 -6.29
CA ILE A 9 3.74 -31.29 -6.07
C ILE A 9 3.24 -31.93 -4.78
N ILE A 10 3.32 -33.25 -4.59
CA ILE A 10 2.85 -33.94 -3.38
C ILE A 10 3.56 -33.43 -2.13
N THR A 11 4.87 -33.21 -2.17
CA THR A 11 5.62 -32.74 -0.99
C THR A 11 5.27 -31.28 -0.67
N SER A 12 5.05 -30.46 -1.71
CA SER A 12 4.57 -29.08 -1.54
C SER A 12 3.13 -29.07 -1.03
N THR A 13 2.24 -29.91 -1.58
CA THR A 13 0.85 -30.08 -1.14
C THR A 13 0.78 -30.60 0.29
N ALA A 14 1.63 -31.55 0.68
CA ALA A 14 1.69 -32.05 2.06
C ALA A 14 2.20 -30.98 3.03
N PHE A 15 3.20 -30.18 2.63
CA PHE A 15 3.64 -29.03 3.42
C PHE A 15 2.52 -28.00 3.60
N PHE A 16 1.79 -27.67 2.52
CA PHE A 16 0.64 -26.79 2.59
C PHE A 16 -0.50 -27.38 3.42
N PHE A 17 -0.76 -28.69 3.34
CA PHE A 17 -1.81 -29.36 4.11
C PHE A 17 -1.49 -29.33 5.61
N VAL A 18 -0.28 -29.73 6.00
CA VAL A 18 0.20 -29.65 7.38
C VAL A 18 0.17 -28.21 7.89
N TYR A 19 0.54 -27.24 7.05
CA TYR A 19 0.44 -25.82 7.36
C TYR A 19 -1.02 -25.37 7.56
N PHE A 20 -1.95 -25.74 6.70
CA PHE A 20 -3.37 -25.42 6.84
C PHE A 20 -4.00 -26.08 8.07
N THR A 21 -3.58 -27.30 8.41
CA THR A 21 -4.06 -28.01 9.61
C THR A 21 -3.50 -27.38 10.90
N LEU A 22 -2.22 -26.99 10.91
CA LEU A 22 -1.63 -26.22 12.02
C LEU A 22 -2.28 -24.85 12.16
N ARG A 23 -2.60 -24.19 11.04
CA ARG A 23 -3.31 -22.91 11.00
C ARG A 23 -4.73 -23.03 11.57
N SER A 24 -5.51 -24.03 11.18
CA SER A 24 -6.86 -24.25 11.69
C SER A 24 -6.90 -24.69 13.16
N MET A 25 -5.80 -25.24 13.67
CA MET A 25 -5.69 -25.67 15.06
C MET A 25 -5.18 -24.57 16.00
N LEU A 26 -4.46 -23.57 15.49
CA LEU A 26 -3.83 -22.49 16.27
C LEU A 26 -4.51 -21.11 16.09
N LEU A 27 -5.40 -20.94 15.11
CA LEU A 27 -6.19 -19.73 14.89
C LEU A 27 -7.68 -20.10 14.89
N PRO A 28 -8.58 -19.29 15.46
CA PRO A 28 -10.01 -19.52 15.37
C PRO A 28 -10.44 -19.54 13.89
N GLU A 29 -11.34 -20.46 13.53
CA GLU A 29 -11.87 -20.56 12.18
C GLU A 29 -12.56 -19.24 11.78
N PRO A 30 -12.33 -18.70 10.57
CA PRO A 30 -13.19 -17.64 10.05
C PRO A 30 -14.62 -18.20 9.93
N PRO A 31 -15.65 -17.45 10.33
CA PRO A 31 -17.03 -17.93 10.24
C PRO A 31 -17.35 -18.29 8.79
N LYS A 32 -17.97 -19.47 8.60
CA LYS A 32 -18.51 -19.87 7.31
C LYS A 32 -19.60 -18.87 6.96
N VAL A 33 -19.42 -18.15 5.85
CA VAL A 33 -20.51 -17.42 5.21
C VAL A 33 -21.43 -18.50 4.63
N GLU A 34 -22.54 -18.79 5.32
CA GLU A 34 -23.63 -19.54 4.71
C GLU A 34 -24.17 -18.68 3.55
N PRO A 35 -24.34 -19.23 2.34
CA PRO A 35 -25.03 -18.52 1.29
C PRO A 35 -26.46 -18.26 1.77
N ASN A 36 -26.84 -16.98 1.81
CA ASN A 36 -28.20 -16.55 2.13
C ASN A 36 -29.21 -17.37 1.32
N ALA A 37 -30.17 -17.96 2.03
CA ALA A 37 -31.35 -18.58 1.46
C ALA A 37 -32.23 -17.49 0.81
N ALA A 38 -31.96 -17.20 -0.47
CA ALA A 38 -32.92 -16.62 -1.39
C ALA A 38 -32.49 -16.97 -2.83
N ALA A 39 -33.44 -17.56 -3.58
CA ALA A 39 -33.37 -18.01 -4.98
C ALA A 39 -32.84 -19.44 -5.23
N GLU A 40 -33.65 -20.44 -4.90
CA GLU A 40 -33.76 -21.63 -5.77
C GLU A 40 -34.64 -21.25 -6.97
N VAL A 41 -34.07 -21.24 -8.19
CA VAL A 41 -34.84 -21.46 -9.42
C VAL A 41 -34.04 -22.42 -10.28
N ALA A 42 -34.68 -23.55 -10.60
CA ALA A 42 -34.14 -24.68 -11.31
C ALA A 42 -33.66 -24.34 -12.73
N GLU A 43 -32.56 -24.96 -13.13
CA GLU A 43 -32.16 -25.14 -14.52
C GLU A 43 -33.17 -26.08 -15.24
N MET A 44 -33.67 -25.63 -16.38
CA MET A 44 -34.10 -26.52 -17.46
C MET A 44 -33.80 -25.86 -18.81
N ASP A 45 -33.15 -26.64 -19.67
CA ASP A 45 -32.71 -26.38 -21.05
C ASP A 45 -33.80 -25.80 -21.97
N ASP A 46 -33.42 -24.90 -22.90
CA ASP A 46 -33.60 -25.12 -24.35
C ASP A 46 -32.81 -24.06 -25.18
N PRO A 47 -32.12 -24.41 -26.28
CA PRO A 47 -31.42 -23.48 -27.15
C PRO A 47 -32.23 -23.19 -28.43
N ALA A 48 -32.24 -21.94 -28.89
CA ALA A 48 -32.14 -21.59 -30.32
C ALA A 48 -32.40 -20.09 -30.54
N ALA A 49 -31.53 -19.51 -31.37
CA ALA A 49 -31.77 -18.29 -32.11
C ALA A 49 -32.79 -18.54 -33.23
N GLU A 50 -33.57 -17.52 -33.61
CA GLU A 50 -33.65 -16.98 -34.98
C GLU A 50 -34.75 -15.90 -35.10
N ASP A 51 -34.38 -14.85 -35.82
CA ASP A 51 -35.16 -14.07 -36.79
C ASP A 51 -36.31 -13.11 -36.39
N ALA A 52 -35.98 -11.84 -36.61
CA ALA A 52 -36.54 -10.98 -37.67
C ALA A 52 -37.75 -10.07 -37.37
N GLU A 53 -37.47 -8.80 -37.71
CA GLU A 53 -38.31 -7.84 -38.44
C GLU A 53 -39.50 -7.14 -37.75
N SER A 54 -39.26 -5.84 -37.51
CA SER A 54 -40.04 -4.67 -37.93
C SER A 54 -41.56 -4.79 -38.08
N THR A 55 -42.28 -3.90 -37.41
CA THR A 55 -43.27 -3.03 -38.08
C THR A 55 -43.64 -1.84 -37.20
N GLU A 56 -43.66 -0.68 -37.83
CA GLU A 56 -44.29 0.57 -37.38
C GLU A 56 -45.80 0.33 -37.16
N ASP A 57 -46.41 0.98 -36.16
CA ASP A 57 -47.46 1.98 -36.43
C ASP A 57 -47.82 2.80 -35.18
N SER A 58 -48.41 3.93 -35.51
CA SER A 58 -48.72 5.18 -34.83
C SER A 58 -50.06 5.21 -34.08
N SER A 59 -50.40 6.42 -33.62
CA SER A 59 -51.67 6.92 -33.07
C SER A 59 -51.84 6.79 -31.55
N GLU A 60 -52.39 7.75 -30.81
CA GLU A 60 -52.89 9.10 -31.08
C GLU A 60 -53.12 9.82 -29.74
N ASN A 61 -53.25 11.15 -29.80
CA ASN A 61 -53.52 12.09 -28.72
C ASN A 61 -54.79 11.80 -27.89
N ALA A 62 -54.76 12.20 -26.62
CA ALA A 62 -55.92 12.81 -25.97
C ALA A 62 -55.48 13.87 -24.95
N SER A 63 -55.76 15.12 -25.28
CA SER A 63 -55.68 16.31 -24.43
C SER A 63 -56.97 16.48 -23.64
N GLU A 64 -56.89 16.82 -22.35
CA GLU A 64 -57.94 17.56 -21.64
C GLU A 64 -57.32 18.62 -20.71
N THR A 65 -57.53 19.88 -21.10
CA THR A 65 -57.66 21.11 -20.30
C THR A 65 -58.86 20.99 -19.35
N ASP A 66 -59.04 21.69 -18.23
CA ASP A 66 -58.50 22.89 -17.58
C ASP A 66 -58.92 22.80 -16.08
N VAL A 67 -58.34 23.63 -15.21
CA VAL A 67 -59.03 24.59 -14.32
C VAL A 67 -58.07 24.98 -13.19
N ALA A 68 -57.71 26.26 -13.20
CA ALA A 68 -56.99 26.95 -12.15
C ALA A 68 -57.86 27.06 -10.88
N ASP A 69 -57.25 26.83 -9.72
CA ASP A 69 -57.69 27.50 -8.51
C ASP A 69 -56.45 27.98 -7.73
N ALA A 70 -56.42 29.30 -7.55
CA ALA A 70 -55.36 30.01 -6.89
C ALA A 70 -55.62 29.99 -5.38
N ASN A 71 -54.63 29.53 -4.62
CA ASN A 71 -54.46 29.98 -3.25
C ASN A 71 -52.97 30.24 -3.02
N ASP A 72 -52.65 31.53 -2.95
CA ASP A 72 -51.41 32.10 -2.46
C ASP A 72 -51.06 31.49 -1.10
N ALA A 73 -50.01 30.68 -1.09
CA ALA A 73 -49.15 30.50 0.07
C ALA A 73 -47.74 30.84 -0.41
N ALA A 74 -47.17 31.88 0.21
CA ALA A 74 -45.87 32.48 -0.08
C ALA A 74 -44.86 31.49 -0.70
N VAL A 75 -44.50 31.76 -1.95
CA VAL A 75 -43.25 31.24 -2.52
C VAL A 75 -42.14 31.94 -1.75
N ASP A 76 -41.63 31.28 -0.70
CA ASP A 76 -40.37 31.66 -0.08
C ASP A 76 -39.31 31.61 -1.18
N VAL A 77 -38.93 32.81 -1.63
CA VAL A 77 -37.79 33.04 -2.49
C VAL A 77 -36.59 32.39 -1.81
N VAL A 78 -35.97 31.41 -2.48
CA VAL A 78 -34.68 30.84 -2.10
C VAL A 78 -33.74 32.01 -1.77
N PRO A 79 -33.13 32.11 -0.57
CA PRO A 79 -32.24 33.23 -0.28
C PRO A 79 -31.15 33.31 -1.35
N SER A 80 -31.12 34.45 -2.04
CA SER A 80 -30.30 34.78 -3.22
C SER A 80 -28.81 35.00 -2.92
N ASP A 81 -28.35 34.63 -1.72
CA ASP A 81 -27.02 35.02 -1.20
C ASP A 81 -25.99 33.89 -1.22
N ARG A 82 -26.30 32.70 -1.76
CA ARG A 82 -25.29 31.63 -1.87
C ARG A 82 -24.40 31.86 -3.10
N THR A 83 -23.11 32.05 -2.86
CA THR A 83 -22.10 32.15 -3.90
C THR A 83 -21.96 30.81 -4.64
N GLU A 84 -21.91 30.85 -5.98
CA GLU A 84 -21.65 29.64 -6.78
C GLU A 84 -20.15 29.38 -6.96
N THR A 85 -19.32 30.42 -6.74
CA THR A 85 -17.87 30.34 -6.86
C THR A 85 -17.28 29.82 -5.55
N PRO A 86 -16.57 28.67 -5.57
CA PRO A 86 -15.90 28.18 -4.38
C PRO A 86 -14.71 29.07 -4.01
N THR A 87 -14.51 29.25 -2.72
CA THR A 87 -13.30 29.78 -2.09
C THR A 87 -12.45 28.65 -1.48
N TRP A 88 -11.17 28.94 -1.27
CA TRP A 88 -10.21 28.02 -0.64
C TRP A 88 -9.57 28.67 0.58
N VAL A 89 -9.26 27.83 1.56
CA VAL A 89 -8.57 28.22 2.79
C VAL A 89 -7.53 27.17 3.15
N THR A 90 -6.51 27.56 3.91
CA THR A 90 -5.44 26.66 4.31
C THR A 90 -5.36 26.48 5.82
N LEU A 91 -4.89 25.30 6.23
CA LEU A 91 -4.46 25.01 7.60
C LEU A 91 -3.01 24.53 7.57
N GLY A 92 -2.22 24.99 8.55
CA GLY A 92 -0.80 24.64 8.64
C GLY A 92 0.10 25.48 7.72
N SER A 93 1.33 25.02 7.50
CA SER A 93 2.34 25.83 6.81
C SER A 93 3.49 24.98 6.26
N MET A 94 4.11 25.49 5.19
CA MET A 94 5.37 25.02 4.62
C MET A 94 6.60 25.66 5.27
N ASP A 95 6.42 26.70 6.09
CA ASP A 95 7.49 27.36 6.84
C ASP A 95 8.04 26.40 7.90
N PRO A 96 9.35 26.07 7.88
CA PRO A 96 9.96 25.18 8.86
C PRO A 96 9.89 25.69 10.30
N THR A 97 9.68 26.99 10.52
CA THR A 97 9.56 27.60 11.85
C THR A 97 8.15 27.53 12.43
N SER A 98 7.14 27.21 11.60
CA SER A 98 5.73 27.17 12.02
C SER A 98 5.39 26.05 13.00
N GLY A 99 6.22 25.00 13.06
CA GLY A 99 5.96 23.80 13.85
C GLY A 99 4.90 22.87 13.28
N HIS A 100 4.31 23.16 12.11
CA HIS A 100 3.41 22.25 11.42
C HIS A 100 4.18 21.17 10.63
N ARG A 101 3.55 20.00 10.49
CA ARG A 101 4.04 18.89 9.64
C ARG A 101 3.25 18.74 8.35
N MET A 102 2.18 19.53 8.21
CA MET A 102 1.29 19.49 7.07
C MET A 102 0.87 20.90 6.66
N LEU A 103 0.58 21.05 5.38
CA LEU A 103 -0.17 22.16 4.79
C LEU A 103 -1.40 21.55 4.11
N ILE A 104 -2.58 21.97 4.52
CA ILE A 104 -3.87 21.44 4.05
C ILE A 104 -4.57 22.54 3.27
N THR A 105 -5.02 22.23 2.06
CA THR A 105 -5.89 23.09 1.27
C THR A 105 -7.32 22.54 1.33
N LEU A 106 -8.22 23.35 1.88
CA LEU A 106 -9.64 23.07 2.00
C LEU A 106 -10.41 23.94 1.00
N THR A 107 -11.53 23.43 0.52
CA THR A 107 -12.44 24.18 -0.37
C THR A 107 -13.83 24.27 0.25
N SER A 108 -14.46 25.43 0.07
CA SER A 108 -15.87 25.65 0.42
C SER A 108 -16.82 24.72 -0.33
N ARG A 109 -16.43 24.19 -1.50
CA ARG A 109 -17.24 23.16 -2.19
C ARG A 109 -17.27 21.87 -1.37
N GLY A 110 -18.44 21.51 -0.87
CA GLY A 110 -18.65 20.35 -0.02
C GLY A 110 -17.97 20.42 1.35
N GLY A 111 -17.41 21.58 1.74
CA GLY A 111 -16.55 21.71 2.92
C GLY A 111 -15.41 20.68 2.93
N ALA A 112 -14.77 20.48 1.78
CA ALA A 112 -13.98 19.29 1.49
C ALA A 112 -12.46 19.53 1.59
N VAL A 113 -11.71 18.42 1.63
CA VAL A 113 -10.25 18.42 1.51
C VAL A 113 -9.86 18.29 0.05
N GLU A 114 -9.15 19.28 -0.49
CA GLU A 114 -8.64 19.23 -1.86
C GLU A 114 -7.22 18.66 -1.92
N ARG A 115 -6.36 19.07 -0.99
CA ARG A 115 -4.95 18.71 -0.96
C ARG A 115 -4.39 18.66 0.45
N ILE A 116 -3.50 17.71 0.73
CA ILE A 116 -2.68 17.65 1.96
C ILE A 116 -1.23 17.40 1.57
N GLU A 117 -0.35 18.33 1.93
CA GLU A 117 1.09 18.28 1.69
C GLU A 117 1.84 18.02 2.99
N LEU A 118 2.78 17.08 2.99
CA LEU A 118 3.66 16.83 4.13
C LEU A 118 4.84 17.80 4.10
N THR A 119 5.01 18.54 5.20
CA THR A 119 5.95 19.65 5.31
C THR A 119 7.04 19.41 6.35
N GLU A 120 7.08 18.22 6.99
CA GLU A 120 8.16 17.86 7.91
C GLU A 120 9.55 17.96 7.26
N ARG A 121 10.52 18.50 8.00
CA ARG A 121 11.92 18.63 7.58
C ARG A 121 12.79 17.53 8.19
N GLU A 122 13.87 17.20 7.50
CA GLU A 122 14.92 16.35 8.08
C GLU A 122 15.57 17.05 9.29
N PRO A 123 15.96 16.31 10.34
CA PRO A 123 16.62 16.90 11.49
C PRO A 123 17.87 17.69 11.09
N ASN A 124 17.97 18.94 11.55
CA ASN A 124 19.07 19.87 11.25
C ASN A 124 19.24 20.21 9.74
N SER A 125 18.20 20.05 8.92
CA SER A 125 18.19 20.45 7.51
C SER A 125 16.95 21.27 7.17
N THR A 126 17.04 22.05 6.10
CA THR A 126 15.89 22.73 5.48
C THR A 126 15.16 21.85 4.46
N ASP A 127 15.73 20.69 4.15
CA ASP A 127 15.20 19.74 3.17
C ASP A 127 13.96 19.03 3.69
N LEU A 128 13.00 18.83 2.79
CA LEU A 128 11.78 18.09 3.10
C LEU A 128 12.10 16.61 3.37
N LYS A 129 11.59 16.09 4.49
CA LYS A 129 11.70 14.67 4.84
C LYS A 129 10.94 13.78 3.86
N TYR A 130 9.76 14.23 3.43
CA TYR A 130 8.92 13.53 2.46
C TYR A 130 8.67 14.40 1.24
N ARG A 131 9.26 14.01 0.11
CA ARG A 131 9.05 14.67 -1.19
C ARG A 131 8.32 13.75 -2.16
N ARG A 132 7.81 14.31 -3.25
CA ARG A 132 7.46 13.51 -4.42
C ARG A 132 8.70 12.84 -5.01
N VAL A 133 8.52 11.60 -5.48
CA VAL A 133 9.62 10.76 -6.01
C VAL A 133 9.72 10.82 -7.53
N ASP A 134 8.62 11.14 -8.20
CA ASP A 134 8.51 11.26 -9.65
C ASP A 134 8.77 12.70 -10.14
N ILE A 135 8.48 13.71 -9.32
CA ILE A 135 8.74 15.13 -9.65
C ILE A 135 10.09 15.58 -9.08
N ARG A 136 10.96 16.09 -9.95
CA ARG A 136 12.27 16.69 -9.58
C ARG A 136 12.40 18.17 -9.95
N THR A 137 11.33 18.79 -10.43
CA THR A 137 11.31 20.21 -10.79
C THR A 137 11.34 21.09 -9.55
N GLY A 138 11.57 22.39 -9.73
CA GLY A 138 11.31 23.34 -8.66
C GLY A 138 9.80 23.48 -8.41
N TYR A 139 9.45 23.83 -7.17
CA TYR A 139 8.07 23.99 -6.70
C TYR A 139 7.79 25.46 -6.37
N LEU A 140 6.62 25.94 -6.76
CA LEU A 140 6.12 27.30 -6.45
C LEU A 140 5.20 27.30 -5.23
N GLY A 141 4.31 26.31 -5.15
CA GLY A 141 3.14 26.35 -4.29
C GLY A 141 1.97 25.71 -5.04
N TYR A 142 0.94 25.28 -4.30
CA TYR A 142 -0.33 24.89 -4.90
C TYR A 142 -1.24 26.12 -4.98
N PHE A 143 -1.80 26.38 -6.16
CA PHE A 143 -2.61 27.58 -6.41
C PHE A 143 -4.12 27.33 -6.54
N ALA A 144 -4.54 26.05 -6.55
CA ALA A 144 -5.89 25.65 -6.98
C ALA A 144 -6.33 26.37 -8.28
N ALA A 145 -5.38 26.61 -9.19
CA ALA A 145 -5.55 27.59 -10.26
C ALA A 145 -6.64 27.19 -11.26
N THR A 146 -7.44 28.18 -11.65
CA THR A 146 -8.49 28.10 -12.66
C THR A 146 -8.17 29.07 -13.80
N SER A 147 -8.61 28.76 -15.02
CA SER A 147 -8.52 29.75 -16.11
C SER A 147 -9.33 30.99 -15.76
N ASP A 148 -8.76 32.15 -16.03
CA ASP A 148 -9.44 33.43 -15.83
C ASP A 148 -10.43 33.69 -16.97
N SER A 149 -11.54 34.37 -16.67
CA SER A 149 -12.58 34.66 -17.66
C SER A 149 -12.36 35.96 -18.44
N GLU A 150 -11.57 36.89 -17.90
CA GLU A 150 -11.34 38.22 -18.46
C GLU A 150 -9.98 38.31 -19.15
N PHE A 151 -8.96 37.62 -18.63
CA PHE A 151 -7.58 37.74 -19.10
C PHE A 151 -6.99 36.39 -19.54
N ASP A 152 -6.03 36.45 -20.47
CA ASP A 152 -5.22 35.29 -20.84
C ASP A 152 -4.28 34.94 -19.68
N GLY A 153 -4.70 34.00 -18.83
CA GLY A 153 -3.98 33.61 -17.63
C GLY A 153 -4.76 32.65 -16.75
N VAL A 154 -4.18 32.34 -15.59
CA VAL A 154 -4.85 31.54 -14.57
C VAL A 154 -4.88 32.26 -13.24
N THR A 155 -6.06 32.29 -12.61
CA THR A 155 -6.30 32.93 -11.33
C THR A 155 -5.70 32.10 -10.19
N VAL A 156 -5.00 32.76 -9.27
CA VAL A 156 -4.48 32.18 -8.03
C VAL A 156 -5.59 32.16 -6.99
N ASN A 157 -6.12 30.98 -6.70
CA ASN A 157 -7.24 30.81 -5.79
C ASN A 157 -6.80 30.54 -4.33
N VAL A 158 -5.57 30.10 -4.14
CA VAL A 158 -4.98 29.88 -2.82
C VAL A 158 -3.47 30.08 -2.87
N VAL A 159 -2.91 30.61 -1.79
CA VAL A 159 -1.45 30.66 -1.58
C VAL A 159 -1.18 30.06 -0.20
N GLY A 160 -0.41 28.98 -0.16
CA GLY A 160 -0.12 28.27 1.09
C GLY A 160 0.94 29.00 1.92
N PRO A 161 0.75 29.22 3.24
CA PRO A 161 1.73 29.86 4.09
C PRO A 161 3.11 29.16 4.03
N GLY A 162 4.17 29.95 3.92
CA GLY A 162 5.55 29.47 3.84
C GLY A 162 5.91 28.75 2.53
N THR A 163 5.02 28.73 1.53
CA THR A 163 5.36 28.25 0.19
C THR A 163 6.30 29.24 -0.52
N PRO A 164 7.07 28.80 -1.54
CA PRO A 164 7.91 29.71 -2.32
C PRO A 164 7.15 30.91 -2.91
N ALA A 165 5.91 30.71 -3.36
CA ALA A 165 5.04 31.76 -3.88
C ALA A 165 4.62 32.75 -2.78
N ASP A 166 4.25 32.25 -1.60
CA ASP A 166 3.91 33.09 -0.44
C ASP A 166 5.10 33.99 -0.04
N VAL A 167 6.29 33.37 0.13
CA VAL A 167 7.53 34.08 0.48
C VAL A 167 7.91 35.12 -0.57
N ALA A 168 7.57 34.90 -1.83
CA ALA A 168 7.84 35.83 -2.93
C ALA A 168 6.76 36.94 -3.07
N GLY A 169 5.66 36.88 -2.32
CA GLY A 169 4.61 37.90 -2.33
C GLY A 169 3.54 37.71 -3.40
N VAL A 170 3.29 36.48 -3.83
CA VAL A 170 2.11 36.12 -4.66
C VAL A 170 0.87 36.20 -3.79
N LYS A 171 -0.21 36.80 -4.30
CA LYS A 171 -1.46 37.02 -3.57
C LYS A 171 -2.59 36.19 -4.19
N VAL A 172 -3.58 35.82 -3.37
CA VAL A 172 -4.85 35.29 -3.87
C VAL A 172 -5.52 36.36 -4.74
N GLY A 173 -6.06 35.96 -5.88
CA GLY A 173 -6.63 36.87 -6.90
C GLY A 173 -5.63 37.34 -7.95
N ASP A 174 -4.32 37.11 -7.79
CA ASP A 174 -3.35 37.34 -8.86
C ASP A 174 -3.69 36.46 -10.07
N ILE A 175 -3.55 36.98 -11.29
CA ILE A 175 -3.69 36.20 -12.52
C ILE A 175 -2.30 35.97 -13.09
N ILE A 176 -1.84 34.72 -13.09
CA ILE A 176 -0.53 34.35 -13.64
C ILE A 176 -0.63 34.33 -15.16
N THR A 177 0.11 35.22 -15.81
CA THR A 177 0.13 35.36 -17.28
C THR A 177 1.42 34.83 -17.90
N MET A 178 2.52 34.80 -17.14
CA MET A 178 3.81 34.34 -17.64
C MET A 178 4.67 33.71 -16.55
N VAL A 179 5.35 32.60 -16.85
CA VAL A 179 6.35 31.99 -15.98
C VAL A 179 7.62 31.70 -16.79
N ASN A 180 8.75 32.28 -16.36
CA ASN A 180 10.06 32.11 -16.98
C ASN A 180 10.03 32.43 -18.50
N GLY A 181 9.37 33.53 -18.86
CA GLY A 181 9.21 34.01 -20.24
C GLY A 181 8.23 33.19 -21.11
N LYS A 182 7.50 32.23 -20.53
CA LYS A 182 6.49 31.44 -21.25
C LYS A 182 5.09 31.88 -20.86
N PRO A 183 4.20 32.15 -21.83
CA PRO A 183 2.82 32.53 -21.55
C PRO A 183 2.08 31.38 -20.85
N ILE A 184 1.17 31.74 -19.96
CA ILE A 184 0.31 30.82 -19.22
C ILE A 184 -1.13 31.11 -19.64
N VAL A 185 -1.83 30.09 -20.14
CA VAL A 185 -3.25 30.18 -20.51
C VAL A 185 -4.05 29.15 -19.71
N TYR A 186 -3.48 27.97 -19.54
CA TYR A 186 -4.04 26.88 -18.76
C TYR A 186 -3.14 26.56 -17.57
N ARG A 187 -3.74 25.94 -16.55
CA ARG A 187 -3.05 25.51 -15.33
C ARG A 187 -1.86 24.58 -15.66
N GLU A 188 -2.00 23.73 -16.67
CA GLU A 188 -0.98 22.80 -17.14
C GLU A 188 0.27 23.54 -17.65
N ASP A 189 0.13 24.77 -18.15
CA ASP A 189 1.25 25.58 -18.64
C ASP A 189 2.20 25.97 -17.51
N ILE A 190 1.70 26.14 -16.27
CA ILE A 190 2.54 26.38 -15.10
C ILE A 190 3.49 25.19 -14.93
N ASN A 191 2.96 23.97 -14.91
CA ASN A 191 3.77 22.76 -14.77
C ASN A 191 4.75 22.60 -15.94
N ALA A 192 4.31 22.85 -17.17
CA ALA A 192 5.15 22.80 -18.37
C ALA A 192 6.29 23.84 -18.35
N SER A 193 6.06 25.01 -17.73
CA SER A 193 7.08 26.04 -17.54
C SER A 193 8.19 25.61 -16.58
N LEU A 194 7.84 24.79 -15.58
CA LEU A 194 8.75 24.33 -14.52
C LEU A 194 9.53 23.05 -14.87
N LEU A 195 9.16 22.31 -15.92
CA LEU A 195 9.78 21.00 -16.29
C LEU A 195 11.32 20.98 -16.34
N LYS A 196 11.95 22.10 -16.70
CA LYS A 196 13.43 22.22 -16.82
C LYS A 196 14.09 22.93 -15.63
N THR A 197 13.33 23.21 -14.58
CA THR A 197 13.81 23.88 -13.36
C THR A 197 14.24 22.86 -12.30
N LYS A 198 14.90 23.34 -11.24
CA LYS A 198 15.29 22.55 -10.08
C LYS A 198 15.01 23.35 -8.81
N PRO A 199 14.83 22.68 -7.66
CA PRO A 199 14.80 23.35 -6.36
C PRO A 199 16.01 24.27 -6.16
N GLY A 200 15.79 25.43 -5.55
CA GLY A 200 16.78 26.48 -5.31
C GLY A 200 17.01 27.44 -6.48
N LYS A 201 16.53 27.14 -7.70
CA LYS A 201 16.62 28.06 -8.84
C LYS A 201 15.62 29.21 -8.67
N THR A 202 16.05 30.45 -8.95
CA THR A 202 15.14 31.60 -9.06
C THR A 202 14.56 31.69 -10.46
N ILE A 203 13.27 31.97 -10.55
CA ILE A 203 12.57 32.26 -11.80
C ILE A 203 11.78 33.56 -11.69
N GLU A 204 11.43 34.14 -12.82
CA GLU A 204 10.51 35.28 -12.90
C GLU A 204 9.10 34.79 -13.22
N MET A 205 8.11 35.33 -12.52
CA MET A 205 6.70 35.10 -12.76
C MET A 205 6.00 36.45 -12.89
N THR A 206 5.25 36.63 -13.97
CA THR A 206 4.46 37.84 -14.20
C THR A 206 3.01 37.54 -13.84
N VAL A 207 2.43 38.43 -13.05
CA VAL A 207 1.03 38.38 -12.64
C VAL A 207 0.33 39.70 -12.97
N LEU A 208 -0.96 39.62 -13.26
CA LEU A 208 -1.86 40.77 -13.21
C LEU A 208 -2.48 40.83 -11.81
N ARG A 209 -2.33 41.98 -11.15
CA ARG A 209 -2.81 42.22 -9.80
C ARG A 209 -3.78 43.39 -9.76
N LYS A 210 -4.99 43.15 -9.24
CA LYS A 210 -5.95 44.18 -8.87
C LYS A 210 -5.70 44.56 -7.40
N GLU A 211 -5.30 45.79 -7.12
CA GLU A 211 -5.16 46.27 -5.72
C GLU A 211 -6.53 46.54 -5.08
N ASP A 212 -7.53 46.92 -5.89
CA ASP A 212 -8.94 47.00 -5.51
C ASP A 212 -9.78 46.23 -6.55
N PRO A 213 -10.86 45.53 -6.17
CA PRO A 213 -11.75 44.82 -7.11
C PRO A 213 -12.20 45.66 -8.32
N ASN A 214 -12.31 46.99 -8.16
CA ASN A 214 -12.75 47.91 -9.21
C ASN A 214 -11.60 48.60 -9.97
N SER A 215 -10.35 48.29 -9.62
CA SER A 215 -9.17 48.88 -10.27
C SER A 215 -8.73 48.09 -11.50
N GLU A 216 -8.13 48.80 -12.48
CA GLU A 216 -7.45 48.18 -13.59
C GLU A 216 -6.29 47.32 -13.07
N PRO A 217 -6.14 46.05 -13.51
CA PRO A 217 -5.05 45.23 -13.06
C PRO A 217 -3.71 45.80 -13.52
N THR A 218 -2.73 45.75 -12.63
CA THR A 218 -1.35 46.14 -12.92
C THR A 218 -0.48 44.91 -13.11
N GLU A 219 0.43 45.00 -14.06
CA GLU A 219 1.41 43.93 -14.29
C GLU A 219 2.53 44.02 -13.25
N VAL A 220 2.76 42.91 -12.54
CA VAL A 220 3.78 42.78 -11.51
C VAL A 220 4.66 41.59 -11.84
N THR A 221 5.96 41.81 -11.94
CA THR A 221 6.95 40.73 -12.10
C THR A 221 7.55 40.37 -10.74
N ILE A 222 7.37 39.12 -10.34
CA ILE A 222 7.78 38.55 -9.06
C ILE A 222 8.94 37.58 -9.29
N SER A 223 10.04 37.79 -8.56
CA SER A 223 11.16 36.85 -8.53
C SER A 223 10.94 35.78 -7.47
N VAL A 224 10.72 34.53 -7.89
CA VAL A 224 10.42 33.41 -6.99
C VAL A 224 11.59 32.44 -6.93
N LYS A 225 12.12 32.19 -5.73
CA LYS A 225 13.12 31.13 -5.49
C LYS A 225 12.40 29.80 -5.27
N LEU A 226 12.52 28.89 -6.24
CA LEU A 226 11.81 27.61 -6.22
C LEU A 226 12.21 26.72 -5.04
N GLY A 227 11.23 26.07 -4.43
CA GLY A 227 11.41 25.08 -3.36
C GLY A 227 11.50 23.65 -3.88
N GLU A 228 11.66 22.71 -2.96
CA GLU A 228 11.44 21.29 -3.20
C GLU A 228 9.94 20.98 -3.20
N HIS A 229 9.51 20.03 -4.04
CA HIS A 229 8.10 19.62 -4.08
C HIS A 229 7.77 18.75 -2.85
N PRO A 230 6.88 19.18 -1.94
CA PRO A 230 6.44 18.34 -0.81
C PRO A 230 5.69 17.12 -1.30
N LEU A 231 5.65 16.07 -0.49
CA LEU A 231 4.74 14.97 -0.79
C LEU A 231 3.30 15.46 -0.58
N ASP A 232 2.56 15.62 -1.68
CA ASP A 232 1.12 15.84 -1.68
C ASP A 232 0.40 14.50 -1.44
N LEU A 233 0.32 14.09 -0.17
CA LEU A 233 -0.18 12.78 0.22
C LEU A 233 -1.66 12.58 -0.18
N ILE A 234 -2.49 13.62 -0.08
CA ILE A 234 -3.85 13.66 -0.65
C ILE A 234 -3.87 14.72 -1.75
N ARG A 235 -4.41 14.38 -2.92
CA ARG A 235 -4.51 15.29 -4.06
C ARG A 235 -5.59 14.86 -5.04
N LEU A 236 -5.98 15.79 -5.91
CA LEU A 236 -6.83 15.50 -7.05
C LEU A 236 -6.12 14.62 -8.10
N ALA A 237 -6.86 13.74 -8.77
CA ALA A 237 -6.30 12.85 -9.78
C ALA A 237 -5.63 13.61 -10.96
N ARG A 238 -6.17 14.77 -11.35
CA ARG A 238 -5.58 15.68 -12.36
C ARG A 238 -4.23 16.29 -11.97
N ASP A 239 -3.88 16.26 -10.68
CA ASP A 239 -2.60 16.74 -10.15
C ASP A 239 -1.58 15.57 -10.05
N GLY A 240 -1.92 14.45 -10.71
CA GLY A 240 -1.18 13.20 -10.83
C GLY A 240 0.28 13.35 -11.26
N GLY A 241 0.60 14.28 -12.16
CA GLY A 241 1.88 14.30 -12.85
C GLY A 241 2.09 13.01 -13.65
N ASP A 242 3.30 12.46 -13.63
CA ASP A 242 3.60 11.20 -14.35
C ASP A 242 2.86 9.97 -13.77
N ASP A 243 2.42 10.06 -12.52
CA ASP A 243 1.62 9.04 -11.85
C ASP A 243 0.10 9.19 -12.10
N GLN A 244 -0.32 10.16 -12.92
CA GLN A 244 -1.71 10.27 -13.34
C GLN A 244 -2.13 9.01 -14.11
N VAL A 245 -3.29 8.45 -13.73
CA VAL A 245 -3.88 7.29 -14.41
C VAL A 245 -5.15 7.74 -15.08
N LYS A 246 -5.21 7.60 -16.40
CA LYS A 246 -6.43 7.83 -17.18
C LYS A 246 -7.56 6.96 -16.64
N GLY A 247 -8.74 7.55 -16.45
CA GLY A 247 -9.91 6.90 -15.85
C GLY A 247 -10.07 7.15 -14.35
N ASN A 248 -9.01 7.48 -13.60
CA ASN A 248 -9.19 7.94 -12.22
C ASN A 248 -9.90 9.30 -12.21
N LEU A 249 -10.95 9.42 -11.40
CA LEU A 249 -11.77 10.62 -11.33
C LEU A 249 -11.08 11.69 -10.48
N THR A 250 -11.20 12.94 -10.93
CA THR A 250 -10.82 14.12 -10.14
C THR A 250 -11.96 14.42 -9.17
N ARG A 251 -11.84 13.95 -7.93
CA ARG A 251 -12.88 14.09 -6.89
C ARG A 251 -12.28 14.61 -5.58
N LEU A 252 -12.95 15.58 -4.96
CA LEU A 252 -12.58 16.08 -3.63
C LEU A 252 -12.63 14.97 -2.57
N SER A 253 -11.81 15.11 -1.53
CA SER A 253 -11.74 14.15 -0.43
C SER A 253 -12.59 14.59 0.75
N CYS A 254 -13.02 13.63 1.58
CA CYS A 254 -13.71 13.91 2.85
C CYS A 254 -15.05 14.64 2.75
N LEU A 255 -15.75 14.47 1.61
CA LEU A 255 -17.05 15.08 1.34
C LEU A 255 -18.12 14.63 2.35
N MET A 256 -19.11 15.50 2.58
CA MET A 256 -20.26 15.24 3.43
C MET A 256 -21.55 15.48 2.64
N THR A 257 -22.54 14.59 2.82
CA THR A 257 -23.90 14.74 2.28
C THR A 257 -24.95 14.18 3.25
N LEU A 258 -26.23 14.39 2.96
CA LEU A 258 -27.33 13.75 3.70
C LEU A 258 -27.59 12.36 3.14
N SER A 259 -27.53 11.34 4.00
CA SER A 259 -27.80 9.95 3.62
C SER A 259 -29.27 9.57 3.76
N GLN A 260 -30.00 10.30 4.60
CA GLN A 260 -31.44 10.20 4.77
C GLN A 260 -32.05 11.54 5.17
N VAL A 261 -33.22 11.82 4.59
CA VAL A 261 -34.14 12.86 5.01
C VAL A 261 -35.55 12.26 5.04
N ASN A 262 -36.11 12.17 6.24
CA ASN A 262 -37.38 11.49 6.51
C ASN A 262 -37.39 10.08 5.90
N ARG A 263 -38.29 9.81 4.95
CA ARG A 263 -38.40 8.48 4.31
C ARG A 263 -37.48 8.28 3.12
N LYS A 264 -36.88 9.34 2.58
CA LYS A 264 -35.97 9.24 1.42
C LYS A 264 -34.55 8.99 1.89
N LYS A 265 -33.88 8.03 1.24
CA LYS A 265 -32.48 7.64 1.51
C LYS A 265 -31.70 7.61 0.21
N ILE A 266 -30.37 7.60 0.32
CA ILE A 266 -29.51 7.33 -0.84
C ILE A 266 -29.73 5.88 -1.27
N GLU A 267 -30.07 5.69 -2.53
CA GLU A 267 -30.26 4.37 -3.15
C GLU A 267 -28.92 3.64 -3.32
N ILE A 268 -28.98 2.32 -3.50
CA ILE A 268 -27.77 1.51 -3.75
C ILE A 268 -27.12 1.97 -5.06
N GLY A 269 -25.80 2.11 -5.06
CA GLY A 269 -25.03 2.60 -6.22
C GLY A 269 -25.15 4.10 -6.49
N LYS A 270 -25.91 4.86 -5.67
CA LYS A 270 -26.01 6.32 -5.78
C LYS A 270 -25.14 7.03 -4.74
N GLN A 271 -24.70 8.24 -5.10
CA GLN A 271 -23.88 9.09 -4.23
C GLN A 271 -24.72 10.04 -3.37
N SER A 272 -25.92 10.40 -3.81
CA SER A 272 -26.83 11.34 -3.14
C SER A 272 -28.30 10.92 -3.27
N ILE A 273 -29.19 11.61 -2.54
CA ILE A 273 -30.63 11.34 -2.53
C ILE A 273 -31.25 11.90 -3.82
N GLU A 274 -31.91 11.05 -4.59
CA GLU A 274 -32.48 11.48 -5.88
C GLU A 274 -33.54 12.59 -5.72
N GLY A 275 -33.32 13.68 -6.45
CA GLY A 275 -34.17 14.86 -6.48
C GLY A 275 -34.00 15.81 -5.29
N VAL A 276 -33.02 15.59 -4.43
CA VAL A 276 -32.67 16.48 -3.32
C VAL A 276 -31.33 17.16 -3.65
N ALA A 277 -31.16 18.42 -3.24
CA ALA A 277 -29.87 19.10 -3.38
C ALA A 277 -28.76 18.30 -2.67
N ASP A 278 -27.58 18.20 -3.29
CA ASP A 278 -26.46 17.44 -2.74
C ASP A 278 -25.43 18.36 -2.08
N PRO A 279 -25.34 18.39 -0.74
CA PRO A 279 -24.34 19.17 -0.03
C PRO A 279 -22.89 18.97 -0.50
N ALA A 280 -22.55 17.79 -1.04
CA ALA A 280 -21.20 17.50 -1.50
C ALA A 280 -20.78 18.33 -2.73
N GLU A 281 -21.75 18.77 -3.55
CA GLU A 281 -21.51 19.56 -4.77
C GLU A 281 -21.73 21.06 -4.59
N MET A 282 -22.32 21.45 -3.46
CA MET A 282 -22.68 22.83 -3.13
C MET A 282 -21.50 23.60 -2.52
N VAL A 283 -21.54 24.94 -2.61
CA VAL A 283 -20.57 25.83 -1.96
C VAL A 283 -21.07 26.20 -0.56
N TRP A 284 -20.22 26.03 0.44
CA TRP A 284 -20.49 26.26 1.85
C TRP A 284 -19.89 27.59 2.30
N SER A 285 -20.54 28.28 3.22
CA SER A 285 -19.96 29.47 3.86
C SER A 285 -18.76 29.07 4.72
N VAL A 286 -17.74 29.94 4.80
CA VAL A 286 -16.48 29.68 5.51
C VAL A 286 -16.31 30.65 6.67
N GLN A 287 -15.99 30.11 7.85
CA GLN A 287 -15.70 30.86 9.08
C GLN A 287 -14.34 30.43 9.63
N THR A 288 -13.41 31.37 9.80
CA THR A 288 -12.12 31.15 10.45
C THR A 288 -12.17 31.54 11.93
N ALA A 289 -11.19 31.11 12.73
CA ALA A 289 -11.17 31.33 14.18
C ALA A 289 -11.21 32.83 14.58
N ASP A 290 -10.83 33.75 13.70
CA ASP A 290 -10.88 35.20 13.91
C ASP A 290 -12.27 35.82 13.72
N GLY A 291 -13.30 35.01 13.42
CA GLY A 291 -14.67 35.48 13.26
C GLY A 291 -14.93 36.28 11.96
N VAL A 292 -13.96 36.33 11.05
CA VAL A 292 -14.13 36.94 9.72
C VAL A 292 -14.86 35.94 8.82
N ALA A 293 -16.08 36.28 8.43
CA ALA A 293 -16.78 35.59 7.34
C ALA A 293 -16.03 35.89 6.03
N VAL A 294 -15.65 34.84 5.30
CA VAL A 294 -14.96 35.00 4.00
C VAL A 294 -16.02 35.19 2.91
N ASP A 295 -16.78 36.28 2.99
CA ASP A 295 -17.70 36.72 1.93
C ASP A 295 -17.00 37.77 1.07
N GLY A 296 -16.24 37.31 0.08
CA GLY A 296 -16.00 38.04 -1.18
C GLY A 296 -15.28 39.40 -1.15
N VAL A 297 -14.82 39.91 0.00
CA VAL A 297 -14.04 41.15 0.08
C VAL A 297 -12.68 40.84 0.66
N ALA A 298 -11.65 40.98 -0.17
CA ALA A 298 -10.29 41.16 0.33
C ALA A 298 -10.30 42.42 1.20
N VAL A 299 -10.18 42.24 2.52
CA VAL A 299 -9.81 43.36 3.40
C VAL A 299 -8.30 43.44 3.34
N ASP A 300 -7.81 44.41 2.57
CA ASP A 300 -6.45 44.90 2.73
C ASP A 300 -6.21 45.29 4.19
N GLY A 301 -5.16 44.72 4.77
CA GLY A 301 -4.66 45.09 6.08
C GLY A 301 -5.17 44.21 7.23
N VAL A 302 -4.49 43.09 7.44
CA VAL A 302 -4.29 42.55 8.80
C VAL A 302 -2.80 42.70 9.11
N GLY A 303 -2.54 43.49 10.16
CA GLY A 303 -1.20 43.88 10.57
C GLY A 303 -0.31 42.69 10.91
N GLU A 304 0.98 42.91 10.67
CA GLU A 304 2.07 42.10 11.20
C GLU A 304 1.84 41.80 12.69
N GLY A 305 1.72 40.51 13.03
CA GLY A 305 1.84 40.04 14.40
C GLY A 305 0.59 39.41 15.01
N SER A 306 0.17 38.26 14.50
CA SER A 306 -0.15 37.11 15.37
C SER A 306 -0.07 35.81 14.55
N GLN A 307 0.94 34.99 14.81
CA GLN A 307 1.20 33.73 14.08
C GLN A 307 0.37 32.53 14.59
N ASP A 308 -0.64 32.75 15.44
CA ASP A 308 -1.30 31.69 16.22
C ASP A 308 -2.84 31.55 16.01
N ALA A 309 -3.43 32.23 15.03
CA ALA A 309 -4.89 32.23 14.80
C ALA A 309 -5.43 31.18 13.80
N ALA A 310 -4.58 30.56 12.96
CA ALA A 310 -5.00 29.77 11.79
C ALA A 310 -5.08 28.24 12.02
N GLU A 311 -5.48 27.77 13.20
CA GLU A 311 -5.52 26.33 13.50
C GLU A 311 -6.88 25.67 13.28
N GLN A 312 -7.94 26.44 13.00
CA GLN A 312 -9.30 25.92 12.81
C GLN A 312 -10.07 26.66 11.71
N VAL A 313 -10.81 25.89 10.91
CA VAL A 313 -11.75 26.39 9.89
C VAL A 313 -13.09 25.67 10.05
N THR A 314 -14.19 26.41 9.92
CA THR A 314 -15.55 25.87 9.94
C THR A 314 -16.30 26.21 8.66
N PHE A 315 -16.88 25.20 8.02
CA PHE A 315 -17.79 25.35 6.88
C PHE A 315 -19.22 25.16 7.34
N LYS A 316 -20.15 25.98 6.83
CA LYS A 316 -21.59 25.84 7.10
C LYS A 316 -22.42 25.90 5.84
N LEU A 317 -23.41 25.03 5.74
CA LEU A 317 -24.42 25.01 4.69
C LEU A 317 -25.81 24.93 5.30
N ASN A 318 -26.67 25.90 4.97
CA ASN A 318 -28.07 25.93 5.42
C ASN A 318 -28.99 25.49 4.29
N LEU A 319 -29.41 24.23 4.24
CA LEU A 319 -30.40 23.75 3.26
C LEU A 319 -31.80 24.28 3.58
N THR A 320 -32.50 24.75 2.55
CA THR A 320 -33.88 25.24 2.64
C THR A 320 -34.88 24.09 2.57
N ALA A 321 -36.13 24.34 3.00
CA ALA A 321 -37.22 23.38 2.81
C ALA A 321 -37.49 23.08 1.33
N ALA A 322 -37.31 24.07 0.44
CA ALA A 322 -37.47 23.88 -1.01
C ALA A 322 -36.46 22.87 -1.59
N GLU A 323 -35.19 22.95 -1.17
CA GLU A 323 -34.13 22.03 -1.59
C GLU A 323 -34.33 20.60 -1.09
N LEU A 324 -35.07 20.45 0.02
CA LEU A 324 -35.39 19.18 0.66
C LEU A 324 -36.82 18.70 0.36
N ALA A 325 -37.58 19.42 -0.46
CA ALA A 325 -39.01 19.19 -0.67
C ALA A 325 -39.32 17.80 -1.24
N LYS A 326 -38.46 17.27 -2.13
CA LYS A 326 -38.62 15.90 -2.68
C LYS A 326 -38.48 14.80 -1.62
N ALA A 327 -37.81 15.08 -0.51
CA ALA A 327 -37.73 14.20 0.65
C ALA A 327 -38.78 14.53 1.73
N LYS A 328 -39.65 15.51 1.49
CA LYS A 328 -40.56 16.08 2.50
C LYS A 328 -39.81 16.61 3.72
N GLY A 329 -38.60 17.13 3.52
CA GLY A 329 -37.78 17.72 4.58
C GLY A 329 -38.08 19.20 4.80
N GLN A 330 -37.69 19.70 5.97
CA GLN A 330 -37.65 21.12 6.34
C GLN A 330 -36.18 21.56 6.43
N ALA A 331 -35.93 22.84 6.73
CA ALA A 331 -34.58 23.39 6.74
C ALA A 331 -33.60 22.59 7.63
N VAL A 332 -32.37 22.43 7.16
CA VAL A 332 -31.30 21.70 7.86
C VAL A 332 -29.99 22.48 7.73
N GLU A 333 -29.26 22.63 8.83
CA GLU A 333 -27.90 23.19 8.83
C GLU A 333 -26.88 22.05 8.93
N LEU A 334 -25.89 22.06 8.03
CA LEU A 334 -24.72 21.18 8.07
C LEU A 334 -23.51 22.02 8.46
N THR A 335 -22.73 21.53 9.42
CA THR A 335 -21.47 22.17 9.84
C THR A 335 -20.32 21.16 9.76
N ARG A 336 -19.19 21.60 9.21
CA ARG A 336 -17.95 20.82 9.09
C ARG A 336 -16.78 21.63 9.63
N THR A 337 -16.11 21.13 10.66
CA THR A 337 -14.98 21.85 11.29
C THR A 337 -13.70 21.04 11.15
N TYR A 338 -12.64 21.71 10.71
CA TYR A 338 -11.29 21.15 10.61
C TYR A 338 -10.38 21.85 11.61
N ARG A 339 -9.60 21.07 12.36
CA ARG A 339 -8.53 21.60 13.23
C ARG A 339 -7.22 20.86 12.98
N LEU A 340 -6.12 21.60 12.86
CA LEU A 340 -4.79 21.03 12.67
C LEU A 340 -3.87 21.41 13.84
N PRO A 341 -3.67 20.52 14.82
CA PRO A 341 -2.68 20.73 15.86
C PRO A 341 -1.26 20.85 15.29
N LYS A 342 -0.42 21.69 15.91
CA LYS A 342 1.01 21.76 15.60
C LYS A 342 1.69 20.41 15.80
N SER A 343 2.73 20.15 15.01
CA SER A 343 3.54 18.92 15.04
C SER A 343 2.76 17.61 14.91
N SER A 344 1.54 17.67 14.36
CA SER A 344 0.65 16.51 14.21
C SER A 344 0.56 16.02 12.76
N TYR A 345 0.34 14.72 12.60
CA TYR A 345 -0.11 14.08 11.35
C TYR A 345 -1.62 13.82 11.35
N VAL A 346 -2.33 14.41 12.30
CA VAL A 346 -3.76 14.21 12.53
C VAL A 346 -4.50 15.52 12.37
N VAL A 347 -5.64 15.45 11.67
CA VAL A 347 -6.59 16.54 11.50
C VAL A 347 -7.87 16.15 12.23
N ASP A 348 -8.34 16.99 13.14
CA ASP A 348 -9.67 16.80 13.72
C ASP A 348 -10.72 17.27 12.71
N MET A 349 -11.80 16.51 12.59
CA MET A 349 -12.80 16.63 11.53
C MET A 349 -14.21 16.45 12.13
N ASP A 350 -14.72 17.50 12.76
CA ASP A 350 -16.02 17.46 13.43
C ASP A 350 -17.17 17.66 12.42
N VAL A 351 -18.31 17.04 12.69
CA VAL A 351 -19.53 17.10 11.90
C VAL A 351 -20.70 17.46 12.79
N GLU A 352 -21.57 18.34 12.33
CA GLU A 352 -22.89 18.57 12.92
C GLU A 352 -23.95 18.63 11.83
N VAL A 353 -25.08 17.95 12.04
CA VAL A 353 -26.32 18.10 11.25
C VAL A 353 -27.43 18.50 12.18
N ARG A 354 -27.97 19.70 11.99
CA ARG A 354 -28.97 20.30 12.87
C ARG A 354 -30.29 20.52 12.16
N ASN A 355 -31.37 20.13 12.80
CA ASN A 355 -32.71 20.43 12.34
C ASN A 355 -33.02 21.92 12.56
N ARG A 356 -33.28 22.67 11.48
CA ARG A 356 -33.70 24.08 11.51
C ARG A 356 -35.17 24.27 11.13
N GLY A 357 -35.90 23.17 11.00
CA GLY A 357 -37.35 23.16 10.85
C GLY A 357 -38.07 23.34 12.18
N ASP A 358 -39.39 23.48 12.11
CA ASP A 358 -40.30 23.60 13.24
C ASP A 358 -40.93 22.27 13.66
N GLN A 359 -40.66 21.17 12.92
CA GLN A 359 -41.11 19.82 13.22
C GLN A 359 -39.95 18.83 13.39
N PRO A 360 -40.16 17.70 14.10
CA PRO A 360 -39.18 16.63 14.13
C PRO A 360 -38.90 16.05 12.74
N GLN A 361 -37.63 15.74 12.44
CA GLN A 361 -37.20 15.16 11.17
C GLN A 361 -36.28 13.96 11.39
N ASP A 362 -36.43 12.90 10.58
CA ASP A 362 -35.48 11.80 10.57
C ASP A 362 -34.30 12.14 9.66
N LEU A 363 -33.11 12.34 10.24
CA LEU A 363 -31.92 12.73 9.50
C LEU A 363 -30.80 11.72 9.68
N ALA A 364 -30.01 11.52 8.63
CA ALA A 364 -28.73 10.82 8.67
C ALA A 364 -27.78 11.46 7.65
N TYR A 365 -26.47 11.39 7.89
CA TYR A 365 -25.45 11.90 6.99
C TYR A 365 -24.56 10.78 6.43
N ARG A 366 -23.83 11.09 5.36
CA ARG A 366 -22.78 10.25 4.77
C ARG A 366 -21.49 11.04 4.73
N LEU A 367 -20.39 10.40 5.13
CA LEU A 367 -19.04 10.89 4.94
C LEU A 367 -18.33 10.04 3.90
N ALA A 368 -17.69 10.68 2.92
CA ALA A 368 -16.73 10.05 2.04
C ALA A 368 -15.35 10.01 2.73
N GLY A 369 -14.58 8.96 2.51
CA GLY A 369 -13.20 8.87 2.95
C GLY A 369 -12.25 9.78 2.15
N PRO A 370 -10.95 9.79 2.51
CA PRO A 370 -9.93 10.37 1.66
C PRO A 370 -9.79 9.57 0.36
N ASN A 371 -9.43 10.25 -0.73
CA ASN A 371 -9.08 9.61 -1.99
C ASN A 371 -7.85 10.29 -2.60
N GLY A 372 -7.33 9.75 -3.71
CA GLY A 372 -6.21 10.39 -4.41
C GLY A 372 -4.89 10.27 -3.66
N VAL A 373 -4.78 9.28 -2.76
CA VAL A 373 -3.55 9.02 -2.01
C VAL A 373 -2.39 8.77 -2.97
N THR A 374 -1.28 9.47 -2.74
CA THR A 374 -0.11 9.42 -3.63
C THR A 374 0.56 8.04 -3.64
N MET A 375 0.97 7.63 -4.83
CA MET A 375 1.70 6.38 -5.08
C MET A 375 3.21 6.65 -5.10
N GLU A 376 4.03 5.61 -4.98
CA GLU A 376 5.49 5.76 -5.08
C GLU A 376 5.99 5.79 -6.52
N GLY A 377 5.17 5.34 -7.45
CA GLY A 377 5.50 5.30 -8.87
C GLY A 377 4.69 4.23 -9.56
N TRP A 378 4.04 4.60 -10.66
CA TRP A 378 3.13 3.74 -11.41
C TRP A 378 3.72 2.38 -11.83
N TRP A 379 5.03 2.29 -12.03
CA TRP A 379 5.69 1.08 -12.53
C TRP A 379 6.29 0.18 -11.45
N TYR A 380 6.60 0.67 -10.24
CA TYR A 380 7.27 -0.15 -9.21
C TYR A 380 6.57 -0.18 -7.86
N SER A 381 5.50 0.60 -7.67
CA SER A 381 4.67 0.53 -6.47
C SER A 381 4.18 -0.90 -6.28
N ASN A 382 4.69 -1.57 -5.26
CA ASN A 382 4.38 -2.97 -4.97
C ASN A 382 4.06 -3.10 -3.50
N LYS A 383 2.76 -3.11 -3.20
CA LYS A 383 2.29 -3.45 -1.86
C LYS A 383 2.18 -4.95 -1.72
N ILE A 384 2.49 -5.45 -0.53
CA ILE A 384 2.33 -6.85 -0.20
C ILE A 384 1.36 -6.94 0.96
N THR A 385 0.29 -7.71 0.78
CA THR A 385 -0.75 -7.93 1.78
C THR A 385 -0.71 -9.38 2.27
N PRO A 386 -1.34 -9.68 3.43
CA PRO A 386 -1.51 -11.06 3.89
C PRO A 386 -2.39 -11.90 2.96
N ASN A 387 -3.25 -11.24 2.18
CA ASN A 387 -4.20 -11.87 1.29
C ASN A 387 -3.49 -12.35 0.01
N TRP A 388 -3.83 -13.56 -0.44
CA TRP A 388 -3.28 -14.12 -1.68
C TRP A 388 -3.84 -13.44 -2.94
N GLY A 389 -4.87 -12.58 -2.79
CA GLY A 389 -5.33 -11.67 -3.83
C GLY A 389 -4.34 -10.53 -4.03
N GLY A 390 -3.95 -10.24 -5.28
CA GLY A 390 -2.96 -9.21 -5.58
C GLY A 390 -3.36 -7.84 -5.03
N ALA A 391 -2.46 -7.19 -4.30
CA ALA A 391 -2.63 -5.84 -3.79
C ALA A 391 -2.60 -4.81 -4.91
N ALA A 392 -3.33 -3.70 -4.72
CA ALA A 392 -3.19 -2.51 -5.52
C ALA A 392 -2.23 -1.51 -4.84
N ALA A 393 -1.86 -0.45 -5.57
CA ALA A 393 -1.10 0.67 -5.05
C ALA A 393 -1.87 1.41 -3.94
N ARG A 394 -3.20 1.38 -4.02
CA ARG A 394 -4.14 1.87 -3.01
C ARG A 394 -5.17 0.79 -2.71
N ASP A 395 -5.24 0.38 -1.45
CA ASP A 395 -6.31 -0.49 -0.98
C ASP A 395 -7.00 0.17 0.21
N ILE A 396 -8.20 -0.27 0.54
CA ILE A 396 -8.88 0.17 1.76
C ILE A 396 -8.47 -0.77 2.90
N ALA A 397 -8.05 -0.20 4.02
CA ALA A 397 -7.71 -0.91 5.24
C ALA A 397 -8.66 -0.49 6.35
N TYR A 398 -9.20 -1.46 7.09
CA TYR A 398 -10.05 -1.17 8.24
C TYR A 398 -9.86 -2.22 9.34
N LYS A 399 -10.31 -1.87 10.55
CA LYS A 399 -10.34 -2.78 11.70
C LYS A 399 -11.58 -2.49 12.52
N THR A 400 -12.33 -3.53 12.88
CA THR A 400 -13.53 -3.44 13.71
C THR A 400 -13.25 -4.02 15.10
N ALA A 401 -14.19 -3.96 16.03
CA ALA A 401 -14.07 -4.64 17.32
C ALA A 401 -14.27 -6.17 17.21
N ALA A 402 -14.99 -6.63 16.16
CA ALA A 402 -15.20 -8.05 15.88
C ALA A 402 -14.03 -8.69 15.13
N ASP A 403 -13.45 -7.96 14.17
CA ASP A 403 -12.49 -8.48 13.22
C ASP A 403 -11.10 -7.89 13.45
N GLY A 404 -10.07 -8.71 13.21
CA GLY A 404 -8.71 -8.19 13.03
C GLY A 404 -8.60 -7.28 11.80
N ARG A 405 -7.40 -6.73 11.56
CA ARG A 405 -7.13 -5.90 10.37
C ARG A 405 -7.58 -6.58 9.07
N GLN A 406 -8.38 -5.86 8.29
CA GLN A 406 -8.91 -6.27 6.99
C GLN A 406 -8.38 -5.41 5.84
N PHE A 407 -8.45 -5.95 4.62
CA PHE A 407 -8.09 -5.30 3.37
C PHE A 407 -9.11 -5.54 2.28
N ILE A 408 -9.49 -4.47 1.59
CA ILE A 408 -10.24 -4.53 0.34
C ILE A 408 -9.36 -3.96 -0.77
N SER A 409 -8.97 -4.82 -1.72
CA SER A 409 -8.06 -4.36 -2.76
C SER A 409 -8.75 -3.47 -3.78
N GLY A 410 -8.11 -2.36 -4.16
CA GLY A 410 -8.58 -1.54 -5.28
C GLY A 410 -8.67 -2.33 -6.57
N TYR A 411 -7.76 -3.29 -6.78
CA TYR A 411 -7.79 -4.17 -7.93
C TYR A 411 -9.01 -5.11 -7.94
N SER A 412 -9.41 -5.62 -6.77
CA SER A 412 -10.63 -6.43 -6.67
C SER A 412 -11.90 -5.58 -6.83
N LEU A 413 -11.92 -4.36 -6.31
CA LEU A 413 -13.04 -3.43 -6.48
C LEU A 413 -13.21 -3.04 -7.96
N LEU A 414 -12.12 -2.74 -8.67
CA LEU A 414 -12.18 -2.48 -10.11
C LEU A 414 -12.73 -3.68 -10.89
N LYS A 415 -12.32 -4.90 -10.54
CA LYS A 415 -12.87 -6.11 -11.15
C LYS A 415 -14.36 -6.30 -10.87
N ARG A 416 -14.79 -5.97 -9.64
CA ARG A 416 -16.21 -5.97 -9.28
C ARG A 416 -16.97 -4.94 -10.12
N ALA A 417 -16.51 -3.69 -10.15
CA ALA A 417 -17.10 -2.61 -10.94
C ALA A 417 -17.22 -2.96 -12.43
N LYS A 418 -16.19 -3.59 -13.03
CA LYS A 418 -16.25 -4.07 -14.43
C LYS A 418 -17.22 -5.23 -14.65
N LYS A 419 -17.51 -6.02 -13.61
CA LYS A 419 -18.35 -7.23 -13.72
C LYS A 419 -19.83 -6.92 -13.42
N THR A 420 -20.08 -6.07 -12.45
CA THR A 420 -21.42 -5.68 -11.97
C THR A 420 -21.44 -4.15 -11.75
N PRO A 421 -21.51 -3.34 -12.84
CA PRO A 421 -21.48 -1.88 -12.73
C PRO A 421 -22.61 -1.29 -11.87
N GLU A 422 -23.78 -1.93 -11.86
CA GLU A 422 -24.94 -1.57 -11.05
C GLU A 422 -24.75 -1.77 -9.53
N ASP A 423 -23.79 -2.61 -9.13
CA ASP A 423 -23.43 -2.91 -7.74
C ASP A 423 -21.89 -2.96 -7.59
N ALA A 424 -21.24 -1.91 -8.08
CA ALA A 424 -19.79 -1.81 -8.11
C ALA A 424 -19.15 -1.74 -6.72
N ASP A 425 -19.88 -1.23 -5.74
CA ASP A 425 -19.42 -1.03 -4.38
C ASP A 425 -19.39 -2.35 -3.60
N GLN A 426 -18.48 -2.43 -2.63
CA GLN A 426 -18.42 -3.54 -1.69
C GLN A 426 -18.88 -3.08 -0.31
N THR A 427 -19.94 -3.68 0.21
CA THR A 427 -20.36 -3.44 1.61
C THR A 427 -19.32 -3.99 2.59
N ILE A 428 -18.95 -3.18 3.58
CA ILE A 428 -18.07 -3.54 4.70
C ILE A 428 -18.92 -4.03 5.87
N PHE A 429 -19.91 -3.24 6.28
CA PHE A 429 -20.96 -3.62 7.22
C PHE A 429 -22.25 -2.85 6.90
N ALA A 430 -23.37 -3.39 7.36
CA ALA A 430 -24.72 -2.87 7.16
C ALA A 430 -25.47 -2.73 8.50
N PRO A 431 -26.64 -2.07 8.55
CA PRO A 431 -27.33 -1.77 9.81
C PRO A 431 -27.72 -2.99 10.65
N ASP A 432 -27.94 -4.13 10.00
CA ASP A 432 -28.27 -5.42 10.59
C ASP A 432 -27.05 -6.24 11.05
N THR A 433 -25.83 -5.73 10.79
CA THR A 433 -24.59 -6.34 11.27
C THR A 433 -24.45 -6.10 12.78
N GLY A 434 -23.88 -7.05 13.53
CA GLY A 434 -23.70 -6.90 14.98
C GLY A 434 -22.82 -5.71 15.38
N GLU A 435 -23.11 -5.09 16.53
CA GLU A 435 -22.46 -3.86 17.02
C GLU A 435 -20.93 -3.89 16.96
N LYS A 436 -20.31 -5.03 17.34
CA LYS A 436 -18.84 -5.18 17.30
C LYS A 436 -18.26 -5.09 15.88
N SER A 437 -19.01 -5.50 14.86
CA SER A 437 -18.58 -5.41 13.46
C SER A 437 -18.79 -4.00 12.89
N GLN A 438 -19.67 -3.20 13.46
CA GLN A 438 -19.87 -1.79 13.10
C GLN A 438 -18.90 -0.86 13.85
N ALA A 439 -18.45 -1.26 15.04
CA ALA A 439 -17.49 -0.53 15.86
C ALA A 439 -16.10 -0.45 15.20
N LEU A 440 -15.81 0.67 14.53
CA LEU A 440 -14.57 0.86 13.75
C LEU A 440 -13.44 1.43 14.60
N LYS A 441 -12.32 0.71 14.70
CA LYS A 441 -11.09 1.25 15.29
C LYS A 441 -10.38 2.20 14.33
N TYR A 442 -10.41 1.88 13.03
CA TYR A 442 -10.02 2.77 11.94
C TYR A 442 -10.58 2.28 10.61
N ILE A 443 -10.67 3.19 9.64
CA ILE A 443 -10.88 2.88 8.22
C ILE A 443 -10.14 3.92 7.37
N GLY A 444 -9.42 3.49 6.34
CA GLY A 444 -8.55 4.37 5.59
C GLY A 444 -8.04 3.81 4.27
N ILE A 445 -7.35 4.66 3.52
CA ILE A 445 -6.64 4.29 2.30
C ILE A 445 -5.18 4.00 2.63
N ASP A 446 -4.76 2.79 2.27
CA ASP A 446 -3.46 2.21 2.57
C ASP A 446 -2.60 2.17 1.30
N ALA A 447 -1.54 2.99 1.28
CA ALA A 447 -0.52 3.01 0.23
C ALA A 447 0.75 2.28 0.68
N GLN A 448 1.82 2.27 -0.12
CA GLN A 448 3.04 1.51 0.21
C GLN A 448 3.71 2.02 1.50
N TYR A 449 4.02 3.31 1.58
CA TYR A 449 4.70 3.92 2.74
C TYR A 449 3.86 4.93 3.54
N PHE A 450 2.63 5.20 3.10
CA PHE A 450 1.74 6.18 3.72
C PHE A 450 0.34 5.62 3.93
N VAL A 451 -0.39 6.24 4.84
CA VAL A 451 -1.79 5.90 5.13
C VAL A 451 -2.58 7.17 5.43
N ALA A 452 -3.81 7.23 4.92
CA ALA A 452 -4.81 8.25 5.26
C ALA A 452 -6.03 7.55 5.86
N ALA A 453 -6.28 7.68 7.16
CA ALA A 453 -7.29 6.91 7.87
C ALA A 453 -8.12 7.74 8.85
N TYR A 454 -9.43 7.50 8.84
CA TYR A 454 -10.34 7.96 9.88
C TYR A 454 -10.17 7.14 11.14
N LEU A 455 -10.15 7.85 12.26
CA LEU A 455 -9.90 7.39 13.62
C LEU A 455 -10.98 7.95 14.56
N PRO A 456 -11.28 7.24 15.65
CA PRO A 456 -12.06 7.80 16.74
C PRO A 456 -11.36 9.03 17.36
N PRO A 457 -12.12 9.92 18.03
CA PRO A 457 -11.53 10.98 18.85
C PRO A 457 -10.66 10.39 19.97
N GLU A 458 -9.78 11.18 20.59
CA GLU A 458 -8.84 10.66 21.61
C GLU A 458 -9.52 10.02 22.83
N SER A 459 -10.74 10.45 23.15
CA SER A 459 -11.53 9.91 24.25
C SER A 459 -12.07 8.51 23.99
N ASP A 460 -12.12 8.08 22.73
CA ASP A 460 -12.89 6.92 22.31
C ASP A 460 -11.99 5.87 21.63
N GLU A 461 -12.29 4.58 21.84
CA GLU A 461 -11.55 3.50 21.18
C GLU A 461 -12.09 3.16 19.78
N PHE A 462 -13.37 3.44 19.53
CA PHE A 462 -14.07 3.05 18.30
C PHE A 462 -15.04 4.15 17.82
N LEU A 463 -15.21 4.24 16.51
CA LEU A 463 -16.29 4.97 15.84
C LEU A 463 -17.53 4.05 15.79
N ASN A 464 -18.54 4.34 16.60
CA ASN A 464 -19.71 3.46 16.82
C ASN A 464 -21.03 4.05 16.30
N THR A 465 -21.00 5.20 15.65
CA THR A 465 -22.19 5.96 15.22
C THR A 465 -22.60 5.70 13.77
N PHE A 466 -21.88 4.80 13.09
CA PHE A 466 -22.08 4.49 11.68
C PHE A 466 -22.85 3.18 11.51
N ALA A 467 -24.01 3.26 10.86
CA ALA A 467 -24.84 2.09 10.57
C ALA A 467 -24.39 1.31 9.33
N ARG A 468 -23.66 1.96 8.41
CA ARG A 468 -23.19 1.32 7.16
C ARG A 468 -21.83 1.88 6.74
N ALA A 469 -20.97 0.98 6.26
CA ALA A 469 -19.74 1.33 5.57
C ALA A 469 -19.66 0.60 4.22
N THR A 470 -19.26 1.32 3.16
CA THR A 470 -19.07 0.75 1.82
C THR A 470 -17.73 1.19 1.23
N ALA A 471 -17.13 0.32 0.43
CA ALA A 471 -15.89 0.53 -0.30
C ALA A 471 -16.18 0.74 -1.80
N GLU A 472 -15.53 1.71 -2.43
CA GLU A 472 -15.76 2.08 -3.83
C GLU A 472 -14.44 2.33 -4.59
N ILE A 473 -14.51 2.29 -5.92
CA ILE A 473 -13.48 2.89 -6.79
C ILE A 473 -13.79 4.38 -7.03
N VAL A 474 -12.76 5.19 -7.18
CA VAL A 474 -12.87 6.60 -7.60
C VAL A 474 -12.35 6.72 -9.03
N ALA A 475 -12.99 5.98 -9.92
CA ALA A 475 -12.58 5.81 -11.29
C ALA A 475 -13.76 5.47 -12.18
N ASP A 476 -13.71 5.91 -13.44
CA ASP A 476 -14.44 5.28 -14.53
C ASP A 476 -13.76 3.94 -14.83
N SER A 477 -14.46 2.83 -14.52
CA SER A 477 -13.92 1.48 -14.64
C SER A 477 -13.50 1.12 -16.06
N ASP A 478 -14.17 1.66 -17.08
CA ASP A 478 -13.96 1.34 -18.48
C ASP A 478 -12.78 2.12 -19.07
N ALA A 479 -12.52 3.31 -18.53
CA ALA A 479 -11.37 4.13 -18.91
C ALA A 479 -10.03 3.67 -18.28
N ILE A 480 -10.05 2.77 -17.29
CA ILE A 480 -8.83 2.25 -16.66
C ILE A 480 -8.14 1.23 -17.58
N GLU A 481 -6.94 1.59 -18.04
CA GLU A 481 -6.09 0.75 -18.87
C GLU A 481 -5.68 -0.55 -18.13
N ARG A 482 -5.75 -1.69 -18.84
CA ARG A 482 -5.49 -3.04 -18.28
C ARG A 482 -4.18 -3.17 -17.50
N HIS A 483 -3.15 -2.44 -17.92
CA HIS A 483 -1.84 -2.50 -17.29
C HIS A 483 -1.70 -1.56 -16.06
N ARG A 484 -2.64 -0.63 -15.87
CA ARG A 484 -2.71 0.30 -14.75
C ARG A 484 -3.82 -0.02 -13.76
N GLU A 485 -4.50 -1.16 -13.90
CA GLU A 485 -5.60 -1.58 -13.01
C GLU A 485 -5.21 -1.62 -11.52
N ARG A 486 -3.93 -1.88 -11.22
CA ARG A 486 -3.41 -1.83 -9.83
C ARG A 486 -3.21 -0.42 -9.30
N ALA A 487 -3.28 0.59 -10.13
CA ALA A 487 -3.15 2.00 -9.78
C ALA A 487 -4.51 2.72 -9.76
N VAL A 488 -5.62 1.98 -9.74
CA VAL A 488 -6.96 2.55 -9.58
C VAL A 488 -7.06 3.34 -8.27
N ASN A 489 -7.82 4.44 -8.28
CA ASN A 489 -8.12 5.21 -7.08
C ASN A 489 -9.30 4.58 -6.34
N VAL A 490 -9.31 4.69 -5.01
CA VAL A 490 -10.32 4.07 -4.14
C VAL A 490 -10.71 5.02 -3.01
N SER A 491 -11.89 4.81 -2.46
CA SER A 491 -12.46 5.53 -1.33
C SER A 491 -13.45 4.63 -0.60
N PHE A 492 -14.05 5.14 0.47
CA PHE A 492 -15.15 4.48 1.17
C PHE A 492 -16.21 5.51 1.57
N TYR A 493 -17.40 5.04 1.92
CA TYR A 493 -18.45 5.84 2.53
C TYR A 493 -18.79 5.31 3.92
N LEU A 494 -19.10 6.22 4.86
CA LEU A 494 -19.65 5.92 6.18
C LEU A 494 -20.98 6.64 6.33
N ASN A 495 -22.07 5.90 6.52
CA ASN A 495 -23.39 6.47 6.78
C ASN A 495 -23.69 6.41 8.27
N SER A 496 -24.13 7.52 8.85
CA SER A 496 -24.56 7.57 10.26
C SER A 496 -25.80 6.72 10.49
N GLU A 497 -26.07 6.43 11.75
CA GLU A 497 -27.43 6.05 12.17
C GLU A 497 -28.44 7.17 11.86
N THR A 498 -29.69 6.76 11.68
CA THR A 498 -30.82 7.69 11.55
C THR A 498 -31.24 8.16 12.93
N ALA A 499 -31.33 9.47 13.12
CA ALA A 499 -31.88 10.06 14.34
C ALA A 499 -33.12 10.89 14.01
N THR A 500 -34.17 10.76 14.84
CA THR A 500 -35.33 11.66 14.83
C THR A 500 -34.98 12.88 15.66
N LEU A 501 -34.75 14.03 15.01
CA LEU A 501 -34.29 15.26 15.65
C LEU A 501 -35.44 16.23 15.83
N ALA A 502 -35.70 16.68 17.06
CA ALA A 502 -36.60 17.80 17.35
C ALA A 502 -36.05 19.12 16.76
N PRO A 503 -36.87 20.19 16.67
CA PRO A 503 -36.39 21.52 16.29
C PRO A 503 -35.15 21.93 17.08
N ASP A 504 -34.13 22.46 16.38
CA ASP A 504 -32.81 22.85 16.88
C ASP A 504 -31.94 21.71 17.48
N GLU A 505 -32.41 20.47 17.49
CA GLU A 505 -31.60 19.31 17.85
C GLU A 505 -30.62 18.95 16.73
N ALA A 506 -29.48 18.35 17.10
CA ALA A 506 -28.41 18.04 16.16
C ALA A 506 -27.75 16.69 16.41
N ILE A 507 -27.41 16.00 15.32
CA ILE A 507 -26.46 14.86 15.32
C ILE A 507 -25.06 15.43 15.27
N ARG A 508 -24.16 14.95 16.14
CA ARG A 508 -22.75 15.34 16.16
C ARG A 508 -21.85 14.14 16.02
N GLN A 509 -20.76 14.32 15.27
CA GLN A 509 -19.70 13.34 15.18
C GLN A 509 -18.35 14.02 15.22
N ASN A 510 -17.57 13.68 16.24
CA ASN A 510 -16.16 14.02 16.30
C ASN A 510 -15.37 12.86 15.70
N LEU A 511 -14.52 13.11 14.72
CA LEU A 511 -13.60 12.11 14.20
C LEU A 511 -12.26 12.76 13.87
N ARG A 512 -11.23 11.95 13.75
CA ARG A 512 -9.89 12.39 13.40
C ARG A 512 -9.46 11.72 12.11
N MET A 513 -8.62 12.37 11.32
CA MET A 513 -7.98 11.77 10.16
C MET A 513 -6.47 11.82 10.32
N PHE A 514 -5.85 10.65 10.44
CA PHE A 514 -4.40 10.51 10.32
C PHE A 514 -4.00 10.53 8.85
N VAL A 515 -3.03 11.36 8.47
CA VAL A 515 -2.50 11.48 7.11
C VAL A 515 -0.98 11.57 7.20
N GLY A 516 -0.30 10.42 7.11
CA GLY A 516 1.13 10.40 7.44
C GLY A 516 1.88 9.13 7.05
N PRO A 517 3.18 9.08 7.41
CA PRO A 517 4.06 7.96 7.08
C PRO A 517 3.72 6.72 7.91
N LYS A 518 3.98 5.56 7.34
CA LYS A 518 3.96 4.25 8.00
C LYS A 518 5.24 4.02 8.82
N ASP A 519 5.57 4.99 9.65
CA ASP A 519 6.65 4.89 10.63
C ASP A 519 6.09 4.27 11.92
N PRO A 520 6.68 3.18 12.45
CA PRO A 520 6.20 2.51 13.67
C PRO A 520 5.99 3.44 14.86
N GLU A 521 6.87 4.41 15.09
CA GLU A 521 6.77 5.35 16.21
C GLU A 521 5.66 6.38 15.99
N VAL A 522 5.44 6.77 14.72
CA VAL A 522 4.39 7.72 14.35
C VAL A 522 3.00 7.10 14.38
N VAL A 523 2.85 5.84 13.94
CA VAL A 523 1.53 5.19 13.81
C VAL A 523 1.07 4.47 15.09
N ALA A 524 2.01 4.10 15.98
CA ALA A 524 1.69 3.34 17.19
C ALA A 524 0.69 4.04 18.13
N PRO A 525 0.80 5.36 18.41
CA PRO A 525 -0.15 6.06 19.27
C PRO A 525 -1.60 6.01 18.77
N TYR A 526 -1.79 5.83 17.47
CA TYR A 526 -3.11 5.84 16.82
C TYR A 526 -3.68 4.44 16.60
N GLY A 527 -3.02 3.39 17.13
CA GLY A 527 -3.46 2.00 16.92
C GLY A 527 -3.31 1.52 15.46
N LEU A 528 -2.54 2.26 14.65
CA LEU A 528 -2.33 1.99 13.22
C LEU A 528 -1.11 1.10 12.97
N GLY A 529 -0.38 0.63 13.99
CA GLY A 529 0.83 -0.20 13.82
C GLY A 529 0.64 -1.45 12.97
N GLU A 530 -0.56 -2.03 12.97
CA GLU A 530 -0.87 -3.20 12.14
C GLU A 530 -0.88 -2.86 10.65
N VAL A 531 -1.05 -1.60 10.21
CA VAL A 531 -1.00 -1.20 8.78
C VAL A 531 0.37 -1.45 8.15
N ILE A 532 1.41 -1.61 8.98
CA ILE A 532 2.76 -2.00 8.57
C ILE A 532 2.83 -3.53 8.53
N TYR A 533 2.99 -4.10 7.34
CA TYR A 533 3.04 -5.55 7.16
C TYR A 533 4.45 -6.07 6.87
N TYR A 534 5.12 -6.59 7.89
CA TYR A 534 6.45 -7.19 7.78
C TYR A 534 6.46 -8.65 7.26
N GLY A 535 5.30 -9.24 6.96
CA GLY A 535 5.21 -10.62 6.50
C GLY A 535 5.35 -11.67 7.62
N TRP A 536 5.44 -12.94 7.21
CA TRP A 536 5.47 -14.10 8.13
C TRP A 536 6.68 -14.17 9.05
N PHE A 537 7.75 -13.45 8.71
CA PHE A 537 9.01 -13.39 9.47
C PHE A 537 9.20 -12.02 10.13
N SER A 538 8.09 -11.40 10.57
CA SER A 538 8.06 -10.07 11.19
C SER A 538 9.04 -9.91 12.34
N TYR A 539 9.19 -10.93 13.19
CA TYR A 539 10.17 -10.93 14.28
C TYR A 539 11.61 -10.66 13.78
N PHE A 540 12.05 -11.37 12.74
CA PHE A 540 13.38 -11.17 12.15
C PHE A 540 13.48 -9.85 11.39
N ALA A 541 12.40 -9.44 10.71
CA ALA A 541 12.36 -8.16 10.01
C ALA A 541 12.54 -7.00 11.01
N ASN A 542 11.79 -6.99 12.11
CA ASN A 542 11.88 -5.97 13.15
C ASN A 542 13.27 -5.94 13.80
N LEU A 543 13.84 -7.11 14.11
CA LEU A 543 15.19 -7.20 14.69
C LEU A 543 16.25 -6.60 13.76
N LEU A 544 16.19 -6.95 12.47
CA LEU A 544 17.16 -6.48 11.48
C LEU A 544 16.96 -5.00 11.13
N ALA A 545 15.71 -4.53 11.08
CA ALA A 545 15.37 -3.12 10.90
C ALA A 545 15.89 -2.28 12.07
N GLY A 546 15.63 -2.70 13.32
CA GLY A 546 16.15 -2.00 14.49
C GLY A 546 17.68 -1.94 14.53
N LEU A 547 18.36 -3.03 14.14
CA LEU A 547 19.81 -3.03 14.00
C LEU A 547 20.30 -2.13 12.86
N LEU A 548 19.56 -2.08 11.73
CA LEU A 548 19.86 -1.19 10.61
C LEU A 548 19.76 0.28 11.04
N HIS A 549 18.70 0.65 11.75
CA HIS A 549 18.46 2.01 12.27
C HIS A 549 19.52 2.40 13.29
N PHE A 550 19.89 1.48 14.18
CA PHE A 550 21.01 1.70 15.11
C PHE A 550 22.31 1.99 14.35
N LEU A 551 22.67 1.16 13.36
CA LEU A 551 23.86 1.39 12.54
C LEU A 551 23.78 2.73 11.78
N ALA A 552 22.61 3.07 11.23
CA ALA A 552 22.39 4.31 10.52
C ALA A 552 22.50 5.53 11.43
N SER A 553 22.06 5.45 12.68
CA SER A 553 22.20 6.52 13.67
C SER A 553 23.67 6.81 14.01
N VAL A 554 24.53 5.79 14.00
CA VAL A 554 25.97 5.92 14.31
C VAL A 554 26.77 6.33 13.07
N ILE A 555 26.44 5.78 11.90
CA ILE A 555 27.18 5.99 10.65
C ILE A 555 26.71 7.24 9.90
N GLY A 556 25.43 7.62 10.03
CA GLY A 556 24.79 8.71 9.30
C GLY A 556 24.44 8.40 7.84
N ASN A 557 24.56 7.13 7.40
CA ASN A 557 24.26 6.74 6.02
C ASN A 557 23.63 5.34 5.95
N TYR A 558 22.38 5.27 5.50
CA TYR A 558 21.62 4.01 5.41
C TYR A 558 22.24 3.00 4.44
N ALA A 559 22.80 3.44 3.31
CA ALA A 559 23.40 2.52 2.34
C ALA A 559 24.65 1.84 2.92
N ILE A 560 25.54 2.59 3.57
CA ILE A 560 26.70 2.02 4.28
C ILE A 560 26.24 1.10 5.41
N SER A 561 25.17 1.49 6.12
CA SER A 561 24.59 0.67 7.19
C SER A 561 24.07 -0.66 6.68
N ILE A 562 23.46 -0.71 5.50
CA ILE A 562 23.08 -1.97 4.83
C ILE A 562 24.31 -2.83 4.55
N ILE A 563 25.41 -2.23 4.04
CA ILE A 563 26.66 -2.97 3.77
C ILE A 563 27.21 -3.57 5.07
N VAL A 564 27.32 -2.77 6.13
CA VAL A 564 27.85 -3.19 7.44
C VAL A 564 26.95 -4.26 8.06
N LEU A 565 25.63 -4.06 8.06
CA LEU A 565 24.66 -5.05 8.51
C LEU A 565 24.83 -6.38 7.77
N THR A 566 24.97 -6.33 6.45
CA THR A 566 25.18 -7.51 5.61
C THR A 566 26.44 -8.26 6.03
N VAL A 567 27.55 -7.54 6.22
CA VAL A 567 28.83 -8.11 6.67
C VAL A 567 28.71 -8.72 8.07
N LEU A 568 28.03 -8.06 9.01
CA LEU A 568 27.81 -8.56 10.37
C LEU A 568 26.99 -9.85 10.37
N VAL A 569 25.85 -9.86 9.68
CA VAL A 569 24.97 -11.04 9.58
C VAL A 569 25.70 -12.19 8.90
N ARG A 570 26.36 -11.93 7.77
CA ARG A 570 27.14 -12.95 7.03
C ARG A 570 28.35 -13.45 7.83
N GLY A 571 28.99 -12.59 8.60
CA GLY A 571 30.06 -12.93 9.53
C GLY A 571 29.58 -13.86 10.64
N ALA A 572 28.42 -13.57 11.25
CA ALA A 572 27.81 -14.44 12.25
C ALA A 572 27.41 -15.82 11.67
N MET A 573 26.99 -15.85 10.41
CA MET A 573 26.67 -17.09 9.69
C MET A 573 27.89 -17.85 9.17
N PHE A 574 29.10 -17.29 9.22
CA PHE A 574 30.32 -17.88 8.67
C PHE A 574 30.59 -19.33 9.15
N PRO A 575 30.42 -19.69 10.43
CA PRO A 575 30.65 -21.07 10.88
C PRO A 575 29.72 -22.09 10.18
N LEU A 576 28.49 -21.68 9.91
CA LEU A 576 27.48 -22.48 9.22
C LEU A 576 27.80 -22.56 7.71
N SER A 577 28.08 -21.42 7.09
CA SER A 577 28.46 -21.32 5.68
C SER A 577 29.74 -22.09 5.35
N ARG A 578 30.74 -22.06 6.24
CA ARG A 578 31.96 -22.88 6.12
C ARG A 578 31.64 -24.37 6.10
N LYS A 579 30.78 -24.86 7.01
CA LYS A 579 30.35 -26.28 7.01
C LYS A 579 29.64 -26.65 5.70
N ALA A 580 28.80 -25.75 5.17
CA ALA A 580 28.16 -25.91 3.87
C ALA A 580 29.19 -26.05 2.74
N ALA A 581 30.19 -25.17 2.71
CA ALA A 581 31.25 -25.16 1.71
C ALA A 581 32.11 -26.43 1.76
N VAL A 582 32.47 -26.92 2.97
CA VAL A 582 33.18 -28.19 3.13
C VAL A 582 32.34 -29.37 2.61
N ASN A 583 31.04 -29.41 2.92
CA ASN A 583 30.15 -30.46 2.41
C ASN A 583 30.01 -30.39 0.88
N ALA A 584 30.00 -29.21 0.28
CA ALA A 584 29.98 -29.04 -1.17
C ALA A 584 31.25 -29.56 -1.84
N GLN A 585 32.42 -29.32 -1.26
CA GLN A 585 33.68 -29.88 -1.77
C GLN A 585 33.74 -31.41 -1.63
N ARG A 586 33.28 -31.96 -0.51
CA ARG A 586 33.13 -33.41 -0.33
C ARG A 586 32.25 -34.03 -1.41
N MET A 587 31.14 -33.37 -1.79
CA MET A 587 30.33 -33.80 -2.92
C MET A 587 31.11 -33.76 -4.24
N GLN A 588 31.96 -32.76 -4.45
CA GLN A 588 32.81 -32.65 -5.65
C GLN A 588 33.84 -33.80 -5.72
N GLU A 589 34.38 -34.25 -4.58
CA GLU A 589 35.26 -35.43 -4.54
C GLU A 589 34.53 -36.73 -4.88
N LEU A 590 33.25 -36.85 -4.54
CA LEU A 590 32.40 -38.01 -4.84
C LEU A 590 31.81 -37.98 -6.26
N ALA A 591 31.83 -36.84 -6.93
CA ALA A 591 31.29 -36.64 -8.27
C ALA A 591 31.76 -37.66 -9.33
N PRO A 592 33.06 -38.05 -9.43
CA PRO A 592 33.50 -39.06 -10.39
C PRO A 592 32.91 -40.46 -10.13
N GLU A 593 32.77 -40.87 -8.86
CA GLU A 593 32.16 -42.16 -8.50
C GLU A 593 30.65 -42.15 -8.75
N LEU A 594 29.99 -41.03 -8.46
CA LEU A 594 28.57 -40.84 -8.79
C LEU A 594 28.33 -40.88 -10.31
N LYS A 595 29.29 -40.40 -11.12
CA LYS A 595 29.26 -40.50 -12.58
C LYS A 595 29.36 -41.94 -13.06
N LYS A 596 30.31 -42.73 -12.51
CA LYS A 596 30.41 -44.17 -12.82
C LYS A 596 29.11 -44.91 -12.52
N ILE A 597 28.48 -44.64 -11.37
CA ILE A 597 27.16 -45.21 -11.03
C ILE A 597 26.09 -44.76 -12.03
N SER A 598 26.08 -43.48 -12.42
CA SER A 598 25.14 -42.94 -13.41
C SER A 598 25.28 -43.63 -14.77
N GLU A 599 26.51 -43.94 -15.18
CA GLU A 599 26.81 -44.63 -16.44
C GLU A 599 26.49 -46.13 -16.41
N GLN A 600 26.68 -46.79 -15.26
CA GLN A 600 26.34 -48.20 -15.06
C GLN A 600 24.84 -48.46 -15.01
N TYR A 601 24.07 -47.53 -14.44
CA TYR A 601 22.62 -47.66 -14.23
C TYR A 601 21.81 -46.67 -15.10
N LYS A 602 22.21 -46.46 -16.36
CA LYS A 602 21.55 -45.50 -17.27
C LYS A 602 20.06 -45.78 -17.45
N ASP A 603 19.69 -47.05 -17.57
CA ASP A 603 18.31 -47.50 -17.84
C ASP A 603 17.56 -47.95 -16.57
N ASP A 604 18.24 -48.04 -15.42
CA ASP A 604 17.67 -48.45 -14.14
C ASP A 604 17.74 -47.33 -13.10
N MET A 605 16.72 -46.48 -13.11
CA MET A 605 16.59 -45.36 -12.18
C MET A 605 16.50 -45.80 -10.71
N GLU A 606 15.95 -46.99 -10.43
CA GLU A 606 15.80 -47.49 -9.07
C GLU A 606 17.12 -48.03 -8.53
N GLY A 607 17.84 -48.80 -9.36
CA GLY A 607 19.21 -49.25 -9.09
C GLY A 607 20.17 -48.07 -8.91
N ARG A 608 20.08 -47.03 -9.76
CA ARG A 608 20.87 -45.80 -9.62
C ARG A 608 20.64 -45.13 -8.25
N MET A 609 19.40 -44.96 -7.82
CA MET A 609 19.07 -44.33 -6.53
C MET A 609 19.50 -45.17 -5.32
N LYS A 610 19.56 -46.50 -5.46
CA LYS A 610 20.03 -47.42 -4.42
C LYS A 610 21.56 -47.41 -4.32
N ALA A 611 22.27 -47.52 -5.45
CA ALA A 611 23.73 -47.48 -5.52
C ALA A 611 24.30 -46.13 -5.06
N GLN A 612 23.65 -45.02 -5.43
CA GLN A 612 24.03 -43.68 -4.94
C GLN A 612 23.89 -43.57 -3.42
N ARG A 613 22.80 -44.08 -2.84
CA ARG A 613 22.59 -44.09 -1.37
C ARG A 613 23.59 -45.00 -0.66
N GLU A 614 23.93 -46.14 -1.25
CA GLU A 614 24.90 -47.06 -0.67
C GLU A 614 26.32 -46.48 -0.68
N LEU A 615 26.74 -45.87 -1.79
CA LEU A 615 28.01 -45.14 -1.88
C LEU A 615 28.08 -44.03 -0.82
N GLN A 616 27.04 -43.19 -0.74
CA GLN A 616 26.94 -42.11 0.25
C GLN A 616 27.00 -42.63 1.69
N ALA A 617 26.34 -43.76 1.98
CA ALA A 617 26.36 -44.39 3.30
C ALA A 617 27.74 -44.98 3.65
N ARG A 618 28.44 -45.59 2.68
CA ARG A 618 29.80 -46.14 2.86
C ARG A 618 30.81 -45.05 3.20
N VAL A 619 30.73 -43.90 2.53
CA VAL A 619 31.63 -42.76 2.78
C VAL A 619 31.15 -41.86 3.92
N GLY A 620 30.02 -42.18 4.57
CA GLY A 620 29.47 -41.40 5.69
C GLY A 620 29.04 -39.98 5.31
N PHE A 621 28.73 -39.73 4.03
CA PHE A 621 28.36 -38.42 3.52
C PHE A 621 26.84 -38.24 3.49
N ASN A 622 26.34 -37.20 4.15
CA ASN A 622 24.91 -36.86 4.13
C ASN A 622 24.64 -35.69 3.15
N PRO A 623 23.95 -35.91 2.02
CA PRO A 623 23.66 -34.85 1.06
C PRO A 623 22.77 -33.73 1.65
N MET A 624 21.91 -34.04 2.63
CA MET A 624 21.02 -33.06 3.27
C MET A 624 21.78 -32.10 4.21
N ALA A 625 22.97 -32.49 4.67
CA ALA A 625 23.80 -31.60 5.50
C ALA A 625 24.36 -30.40 4.70
N GLY A 626 24.32 -30.45 3.36
CA GLY A 626 24.69 -29.34 2.48
C GLY A 626 23.59 -28.31 2.26
N CYS A 627 22.32 -28.71 2.32
CA CYS A 627 21.17 -27.81 2.14
C CYS A 627 20.61 -27.24 3.44
N LEU A 628 20.91 -27.86 4.60
CA LEU A 628 20.48 -27.38 5.92
C LEU A 628 20.82 -25.89 6.20
N PRO A 629 22.00 -25.36 5.83
CA PRO A 629 22.31 -23.93 5.96
C PRO A 629 21.33 -22.99 5.24
N MET A 630 20.78 -23.44 4.10
CA MET A 630 19.82 -22.65 3.31
C MET A 630 18.50 -22.45 4.06
N PHE A 631 18.06 -23.44 4.83
CA PHE A 631 16.84 -23.35 5.63
C PHE A 631 16.96 -22.34 6.78
N PHE A 632 18.13 -22.22 7.40
CA PHE A 632 18.37 -21.19 8.42
C PHE A 632 18.56 -19.80 7.79
N GLN A 633 19.10 -19.74 6.58
CA GLN A 633 19.32 -18.49 5.87
C GLN A 633 18.03 -17.89 5.33
N LEU A 634 17.08 -18.72 4.89
CA LEU A 634 15.85 -18.25 4.24
C LEU A 634 15.01 -17.32 5.15
N PRO A 635 14.73 -17.62 6.43
CA PRO A 635 14.02 -16.70 7.33
C PRO A 635 14.74 -15.36 7.53
N ILE A 636 16.07 -15.38 7.70
CA ILE A 636 16.88 -14.17 7.88
C ILE A 636 16.84 -13.33 6.61
N PHE A 637 16.96 -13.98 5.45
CA PHE A 637 16.87 -13.32 4.15
C PHE A 637 15.49 -12.69 3.92
N ILE A 638 14.40 -13.42 4.19
CA ILE A 638 13.04 -12.88 4.03
C ILE A 638 12.82 -11.74 5.04
N GLY A 639 13.30 -11.86 6.28
CA GLY A 639 13.25 -10.79 7.27
C GLY A 639 13.96 -9.52 6.78
N LEU A 640 15.19 -9.66 6.28
CA LEU A 640 15.95 -8.52 5.74
C LEU A 640 15.29 -7.91 4.49
N TYR A 641 14.82 -8.76 3.57
CA TYR A 641 14.05 -8.32 2.40
C TYR A 641 12.88 -7.44 2.83
N ARG A 642 12.14 -7.88 3.85
CA ARG A 642 10.96 -7.17 4.37
C ARG A 642 11.33 -5.87 5.06
N ALA A 643 12.37 -5.88 5.90
CA ALA A 643 12.91 -4.68 6.50
C ALA A 643 13.26 -3.64 5.43
N LEU A 644 14.01 -4.02 4.40
CA LEU A 644 14.44 -3.07 3.37
C LEU A 644 13.34 -2.60 2.40
N SER A 645 12.24 -3.37 2.27
CA SER A 645 11.19 -3.06 1.28
C SER A 645 9.99 -2.30 1.85
N VAL A 646 9.84 -2.26 3.17
CA VAL A 646 8.68 -1.66 3.86
C VAL A 646 9.09 -0.46 4.72
N ASP A 647 10.38 -0.33 5.01
CA ASP A 647 10.91 0.72 5.87
C ASP A 647 10.91 2.10 5.18
N ILE A 648 10.08 2.99 5.73
CA ILE A 648 9.92 4.37 5.27
C ILE A 648 11.24 5.16 5.40
N GLU A 649 12.10 4.83 6.35
CA GLU A 649 13.35 5.57 6.58
C GLU A 649 14.36 5.40 5.44
N LEU A 650 14.21 4.36 4.62
CA LEU A 650 15.01 4.14 3.42
C LEU A 650 14.50 4.95 2.21
N ARG A 651 13.27 5.47 2.29
CA ARG A 651 12.66 6.26 1.24
C ARG A 651 13.47 7.53 1.03
N GLN A 652 13.83 7.82 -0.22
CA GLN A 652 14.59 9.02 -0.62
C GLN A 652 15.97 9.17 0.03
N LYS A 653 16.52 8.12 0.64
CA LYS A 653 17.92 8.09 1.06
C LYS A 653 18.79 7.68 -0.12
N THR A 654 19.93 8.36 -0.28
CA THR A 654 20.92 8.08 -1.34
C THR A 654 22.12 7.32 -0.78
N LEU A 655 22.83 6.59 -1.65
CA LEU A 655 24.12 5.99 -1.30
C LEU A 655 25.21 7.06 -1.14
N SER A 656 25.29 8.01 -2.08
CA SER A 656 26.24 9.12 -2.08
C SER A 656 25.77 10.24 -3.02
N SER A 657 26.33 11.44 -2.91
CA SER A 657 26.06 12.56 -3.83
C SER A 657 26.39 12.25 -5.30
N MET A 658 27.30 11.31 -5.55
CA MET A 658 27.66 10.85 -6.90
C MET A 658 26.64 9.85 -7.49
N THR A 659 25.74 9.32 -6.67
CA THR A 659 24.77 8.28 -7.06
C THR A 659 23.33 8.78 -7.03
N ASN A 660 23.11 9.97 -7.62
CA ASN A 660 21.77 10.57 -7.75
C ASN A 660 20.75 9.73 -8.54
N TRP A 661 21.24 8.74 -9.29
CA TRP A 661 20.42 7.73 -9.96
C TRP A 661 19.88 6.65 -9.01
N ALA A 662 20.50 6.47 -7.84
CA ALA A 662 20.04 5.61 -6.75
C ALA A 662 19.70 6.46 -5.51
N SER A 663 18.98 7.56 -5.72
CA SER A 663 18.59 8.51 -4.68
C SER A 663 17.43 8.04 -3.78
N ASN A 664 16.96 6.80 -3.94
CA ASN A 664 15.89 6.21 -3.17
C ASN A 664 16.20 4.73 -2.91
N LEU A 665 16.71 4.39 -1.72
CA LEU A 665 17.02 3.00 -1.37
C LEU A 665 15.77 2.12 -1.28
N ALA A 666 14.60 2.70 -1.03
CA ALA A 666 13.31 2.02 -0.93
C ALA A 666 12.58 1.87 -2.29
N GLY A 667 13.14 2.41 -3.37
CA GLY A 667 12.67 2.25 -4.75
C GLY A 667 13.78 1.67 -5.65
N PRO A 668 13.46 1.27 -6.90
CA PRO A 668 14.47 0.82 -7.85
C PRO A 668 15.50 1.92 -8.16
N ASP A 669 16.69 1.51 -8.58
CA ASP A 669 17.62 2.46 -9.17
C ASP A 669 17.14 2.94 -10.54
N MET A 670 17.55 4.12 -10.97
CA MET A 670 17.06 4.77 -12.20
C MET A 670 18.21 5.49 -12.93
N LEU A 671 19.16 4.73 -13.49
CA LEU A 671 20.37 5.29 -14.11
C LEU A 671 20.05 6.16 -15.32
N THR A 672 19.33 5.60 -16.29
CA THR A 672 19.00 6.29 -17.54
C THR A 672 17.58 5.95 -17.95
N TYR A 673 16.79 6.97 -18.26
CA TYR A 673 15.46 6.77 -18.84
C TYR A 673 15.60 6.29 -20.29
N TRP A 674 15.00 5.15 -20.60
CA TRP A 674 15.02 4.55 -21.94
C TRP A 674 13.61 4.34 -22.52
N GLY A 675 12.58 4.79 -21.79
CA GLY A 675 11.18 4.51 -22.13
C GLY A 675 10.75 5.01 -23.50
N ASP A 676 11.41 6.04 -24.04
CA ASP A 676 11.02 6.65 -25.31
C ASP A 676 11.48 5.88 -26.55
N TRP A 677 12.59 5.15 -26.47
CA TRP A 677 13.17 4.43 -27.62
C TRP A 677 13.15 2.91 -27.45
N MET A 678 13.02 2.41 -26.23
CA MET A 678 12.92 0.99 -25.95
C MET A 678 11.49 0.51 -26.21
N TRP A 679 11.37 -0.68 -26.81
CA TRP A 679 10.07 -1.30 -27.10
C TRP A 679 9.15 -1.28 -25.87
N ASP A 680 7.92 -0.77 -26.04
CA ASP A 680 6.96 -0.54 -24.95
C ASP A 680 6.69 -1.81 -24.08
N TYR A 681 6.83 -3.01 -24.66
CA TYR A 681 6.71 -4.26 -23.92
C TYR A 681 7.88 -4.50 -22.93
N LEU A 682 9.07 -3.96 -23.18
CA LEU A 682 10.23 -4.08 -22.28
C LEU A 682 10.30 -2.92 -21.29
N SER A 683 10.15 -1.69 -21.79
CA SER A 683 10.16 -0.46 -20.98
C SER A 683 8.89 -0.28 -20.14
N GLY A 684 7.82 -0.98 -20.51
CA GLY A 684 6.69 -1.23 -19.63
C GLY A 684 5.85 0.00 -19.30
N ARG A 685 5.47 0.83 -20.30
CA ARG A 685 4.29 1.73 -20.23
C ARG A 685 2.99 0.90 -20.16
N GLY A 686 2.93 -0.07 -19.24
CA GLY A 686 2.34 -1.34 -19.61
C GLY A 686 2.55 -2.50 -18.65
N THR A 687 2.59 -3.66 -19.28
CA THR A 687 2.85 -5.00 -18.75
C THR A 687 4.34 -5.35 -18.70
N GLY A 688 5.21 -4.42 -19.07
CA GLY A 688 6.62 -4.72 -19.33
C GLY A 688 7.43 -4.97 -18.09
N TRP A 689 8.41 -5.88 -18.19
CA TRP A 689 9.10 -6.48 -17.04
C TRP A 689 10.13 -5.56 -16.37
N LEU A 690 10.81 -4.71 -17.15
CA LEU A 690 12.01 -3.97 -16.69
C LEU A 690 11.69 -2.56 -16.15
N GLY A 691 10.61 -1.95 -16.62
CA GLY A 691 10.28 -0.57 -16.31
C GLY A 691 11.00 0.45 -17.22
N PRO A 692 10.67 1.74 -17.08
CA PRO A 692 11.06 2.78 -18.04
C PRO A 692 12.50 3.28 -17.86
N TYR A 693 13.24 2.72 -16.90
CA TYR A 693 14.63 3.06 -16.62
C TYR A 693 15.54 1.84 -16.77
N PHE A 694 16.77 2.10 -17.20
CA PHE A 694 17.85 1.14 -17.11
C PHE A 694 18.42 1.13 -15.69
N ASN A 695 18.42 -0.06 -15.08
CA ASN A 695 18.79 -0.22 -13.68
C ASN A 695 20.12 -0.98 -13.58
N ILE A 696 21.17 -0.30 -13.12
CA ILE A 696 22.54 -0.83 -13.14
C ILE A 696 22.81 -1.77 -11.96
N LEU A 697 22.19 -1.56 -10.79
CA LEU A 697 22.45 -2.42 -9.63
C LEU A 697 21.99 -3.87 -9.88
N PRO A 698 20.79 -4.14 -10.44
CA PRO A 698 20.39 -5.48 -10.85
C PRO A 698 21.37 -6.15 -11.81
N VAL A 699 21.92 -5.40 -12.78
CA VAL A 699 22.93 -5.92 -13.72
C VAL A 699 24.19 -6.35 -12.99
N ILE A 700 24.66 -5.56 -12.02
CA ILE A 700 25.80 -5.92 -11.17
C ILE A 700 25.48 -7.17 -10.34
N VAL A 701 24.29 -7.24 -9.74
CA VAL A 701 23.86 -8.41 -8.96
C VAL A 701 23.86 -9.67 -9.82
N VAL A 702 23.26 -9.63 -11.01
CA VAL A 702 23.23 -10.77 -11.95
C VAL A 702 24.64 -11.15 -12.37
N GLY A 703 25.49 -10.17 -12.70
CA GLY A 703 26.90 -10.40 -13.02
C GLY A 703 27.64 -11.10 -11.90
N LEU A 704 27.42 -10.70 -10.64
CA LEU A 704 27.98 -11.33 -9.46
C LEU A 704 27.44 -12.75 -9.23
N PHE A 705 26.14 -12.98 -9.43
CA PHE A 705 25.55 -14.31 -9.34
C PHE A 705 26.13 -15.26 -10.39
N LEU A 706 26.23 -14.81 -11.65
CA LEU A 706 26.86 -15.59 -12.74
C LEU A 706 28.34 -15.84 -12.45
N LEU A 707 29.07 -14.85 -11.91
CA LEU A 707 30.46 -15.02 -11.49
C LEU A 707 30.59 -16.05 -10.37
N GLN A 708 29.74 -15.97 -9.33
CA GLN A 708 29.71 -16.95 -8.25
C GLN A 708 29.38 -18.35 -8.76
N GLN A 709 28.40 -18.46 -9.64
CA GLN A 709 28.03 -19.71 -10.28
C GLN A 709 29.20 -20.30 -11.05
N LYS A 710 29.88 -19.49 -11.87
CA LYS A 710 31.06 -19.92 -12.62
C LYS A 710 32.23 -20.34 -11.72
N LEU A 711 32.44 -19.65 -10.59
CA LEU A 711 33.56 -19.93 -9.68
C LEU A 711 33.31 -21.14 -8.77
N PHE A 712 32.05 -21.43 -8.43
CA PHE A 712 31.73 -22.32 -7.33
C PHE A 712 30.72 -23.42 -7.66
N MET A 713 30.18 -23.47 -8.88
CA MET A 713 29.46 -24.67 -9.33
C MET A 713 30.46 -25.78 -9.67
N PRO A 714 30.21 -27.02 -9.22
CA PRO A 714 31.01 -28.17 -9.66
C PRO A 714 30.81 -28.42 -11.16
N PRO A 715 31.84 -28.93 -11.88
CA PRO A 715 31.72 -29.24 -13.30
C PRO A 715 30.62 -30.30 -13.53
N ALA A 716 29.86 -30.17 -14.62
CA ALA A 716 28.80 -31.12 -14.96
C ALA A 716 29.38 -32.52 -15.17
N THR A 717 28.87 -33.52 -14.44
CA THR A 717 29.30 -34.91 -14.58
C THR A 717 28.47 -35.67 -15.60
N ASP A 718 27.20 -35.30 -15.76
CA ASP A 718 26.18 -35.98 -16.57
C ASP A 718 25.40 -34.96 -17.43
N GLU A 719 24.80 -35.39 -18.55
CA GLU A 719 24.00 -34.55 -19.44
C GLU A 719 22.80 -33.89 -18.70
N GLN A 720 22.23 -34.59 -17.72
CA GLN A 720 21.19 -34.08 -16.82
C GLN A 720 21.69 -32.98 -15.88
N THR A 721 22.95 -33.06 -15.41
CA THR A 721 23.56 -32.00 -14.57
C THR A 721 23.91 -30.78 -15.41
N ALA A 722 24.32 -30.96 -16.67
CA ALA A 722 24.53 -29.87 -17.61
C ALA A 722 23.22 -29.14 -17.94
N MET A 723 22.11 -29.88 -18.13
CA MET A 723 20.78 -29.29 -18.28
C MET A 723 20.36 -28.51 -17.02
N THR A 724 20.62 -29.06 -15.83
CA THR A 724 20.33 -28.37 -14.55
C THR A 724 21.15 -27.07 -14.44
N GLN A 725 22.42 -27.06 -14.84
CA GLN A 725 23.26 -25.85 -14.84
C GLN A 725 22.77 -24.80 -15.84
N LYS A 726 22.39 -25.21 -17.06
CA LYS A 726 21.78 -24.31 -18.04
C LYS A 726 20.47 -23.71 -17.51
N MET A 727 19.65 -24.53 -16.86
CA MET A 727 18.41 -24.08 -16.21
C MET A 727 18.70 -23.08 -15.08
N MET A 728 19.72 -23.30 -14.26
CA MET A 728 20.12 -22.38 -13.18
C MET A 728 20.62 -21.04 -13.73
N ASN A 729 21.39 -21.04 -14.83
CA ASN A 729 21.82 -19.80 -15.49
C ASN A 729 20.61 -19.03 -16.06
N ILE A 730 19.67 -19.72 -16.72
CA ILE A 730 18.42 -19.11 -17.22
C ILE A 730 17.59 -18.56 -16.06
N MET A 731 17.43 -19.33 -14.97
CA MET A 731 16.71 -18.89 -13.78
C MET A 731 17.37 -17.66 -13.15
N THR A 732 18.70 -17.56 -13.18
CA THR A 732 19.44 -16.42 -12.66
C THR A 732 19.24 -15.18 -13.51
N LEU A 733 19.21 -15.34 -14.84
CA LEU A 733 18.89 -14.25 -15.76
C LEU A 733 17.43 -13.81 -15.61
N MET A 734 16.49 -14.76 -15.46
CA MET A 734 15.08 -14.48 -15.15
C MET A 734 14.91 -13.77 -13.81
N MET A 735 15.60 -14.21 -12.76
CA MET A 735 15.64 -13.53 -11.46
C MET A 735 16.20 -12.11 -11.60
N GLY A 736 17.20 -11.96 -12.47
CA GLY A 736 17.73 -10.66 -12.86
C GLY A 736 16.68 -9.71 -13.42
N LEU A 737 15.79 -10.20 -14.30
CA LEU A 737 14.67 -9.41 -14.83
C LEU A 737 13.72 -8.96 -13.70
N PHE A 738 13.44 -9.81 -12.71
CA PHE A 738 12.63 -9.41 -11.55
C PHE A 738 13.31 -8.34 -10.69
N PHE A 739 14.65 -8.34 -10.61
CA PHE A 739 15.39 -7.38 -9.80
C PHE A 739 15.35 -5.96 -10.37
N PHE A 740 14.95 -5.77 -11.63
CA PHE A 740 14.74 -4.42 -12.18
C PHE A 740 13.64 -3.65 -11.43
N ARG A 741 12.66 -4.30 -10.80
CA ARG A 741 11.62 -3.61 -10.01
C ARG A 741 11.87 -3.60 -8.50
N VAL A 742 13.02 -4.10 -8.07
CA VAL A 742 13.35 -4.30 -6.67
C VAL A 742 14.02 -3.03 -6.10
N PRO A 743 13.81 -2.70 -4.82
CA PRO A 743 14.50 -1.59 -4.16
C PRO A 743 16.03 -1.64 -4.26
N ALA A 744 16.66 -0.50 -4.53
CA ALA A 744 18.11 -0.36 -4.65
C ALA A 744 18.85 -0.80 -3.38
N GLY A 745 18.27 -0.57 -2.20
CA GLY A 745 18.80 -1.06 -0.92
C GLY A 745 18.90 -2.59 -0.86
N LEU A 746 17.94 -3.31 -1.45
CA LEU A 746 18.01 -4.77 -1.56
C LEU A 746 19.09 -5.21 -2.56
N CYS A 747 19.21 -4.51 -3.70
CA CYS A 747 20.30 -4.78 -4.64
C CYS A 747 21.67 -4.58 -3.99
N LEU A 748 21.83 -3.53 -3.17
CA LEU A 748 23.05 -3.29 -2.41
C LEU A 748 23.36 -4.43 -1.44
N TYR A 749 22.36 -4.90 -0.69
CA TYR A 749 22.50 -6.12 0.12
C TYR A 749 23.02 -7.30 -0.72
N PHE A 750 22.41 -7.58 -1.88
CA PHE A 750 22.82 -8.71 -2.72
C PHE A 750 24.24 -8.56 -3.26
N ILE A 751 24.65 -7.34 -3.65
CA ILE A 751 26.02 -7.06 -4.09
C ILE A 751 27.00 -7.36 -2.96
N THR A 752 26.81 -6.75 -1.79
CA THR A 752 27.70 -6.93 -0.63
C THR A 752 27.73 -8.38 -0.17
N SER A 753 26.56 -9.00 -0.07
CA SER A 753 26.39 -10.40 0.27
C SER A 753 27.13 -11.31 -0.72
N SER A 754 27.11 -10.97 -2.00
CA SER A 754 27.77 -11.77 -3.04
C SER A 754 29.29 -11.61 -3.00
N LEU A 755 29.78 -10.39 -2.82
CA LEU A 755 31.19 -10.12 -2.62
C LEU A 755 31.72 -10.84 -1.38
N TRP A 756 30.98 -10.76 -0.26
CA TRP A 756 31.30 -11.53 0.95
C TRP A 756 31.39 -13.02 0.66
N GLY A 757 30.39 -13.60 -0.01
CA GLY A 757 30.40 -15.03 -0.35
C GLY A 757 31.58 -15.45 -1.24
N ILE A 758 32.01 -14.60 -2.16
CA ILE A 758 33.21 -14.84 -2.98
C ILE A 758 34.46 -14.82 -2.08
N CYS A 759 34.63 -13.78 -1.26
CA CYS A 759 35.73 -13.67 -0.30
C CYS A 759 35.77 -14.87 0.64
N GLU A 760 34.63 -15.24 1.21
CA GLU A 760 34.46 -16.36 2.12
C GLU A 760 34.93 -17.67 1.49
N ARG A 761 34.45 -18.00 0.27
CA ARG A 761 34.82 -19.24 -0.40
C ARG A 761 36.29 -19.28 -0.81
N VAL A 762 36.86 -18.13 -1.19
CA VAL A 762 38.31 -18.01 -1.46
C VAL A 762 39.12 -18.27 -0.18
N LEU A 763 38.71 -17.70 0.95
CA LEU A 763 39.35 -17.93 2.25
C LEU A 763 39.22 -19.38 2.69
N VAL A 764 38.01 -19.95 2.64
CA VAL A 764 37.74 -21.34 3.02
C VAL A 764 38.60 -22.29 2.19
N LYS A 765 38.65 -22.12 0.85
CA LYS A 765 39.51 -22.92 -0.04
C LYS A 765 40.99 -22.86 0.34
N LYS A 766 41.50 -21.71 0.80
CA LYS A 766 42.88 -21.57 1.28
C LYS A 766 43.12 -22.28 2.63
N THR A 767 42.10 -22.37 3.48
CA THR A 767 42.21 -22.93 4.84
C THR A 767 41.91 -24.43 4.96
N LEU A 768 41.49 -25.07 3.86
CA LEU A 768 41.17 -26.50 3.85
C LEU A 768 42.43 -27.35 3.62
N PRO A 769 42.60 -28.47 4.34
CA PRO A 769 43.74 -29.36 4.14
C PRO A 769 43.69 -29.95 2.72
N LYS A 770 44.82 -29.94 2.01
CA LYS A 770 44.95 -30.40 0.60
C LYS A 770 44.81 -31.93 0.40
N GLY A 771 44.37 -32.68 1.41
CA GLY A 771 44.17 -34.13 1.33
C GLY A 771 42.73 -34.48 0.96
N LYS A 772 42.52 -35.58 0.22
CA LYS A 772 41.18 -36.10 -0.08
C LYS A 772 40.43 -36.33 1.24
N HIS A 773 39.19 -35.83 1.35
CA HIS A 773 38.36 -36.03 2.54
C HIS A 773 37.82 -37.46 2.65
N PHE A 774 37.87 -38.22 1.55
CA PHE A 774 37.52 -39.63 1.51
C PHE A 774 38.71 -40.48 1.03
N ASP A 775 38.90 -41.62 1.67
CA ASP A 775 39.80 -42.66 1.18
C ASP A 775 39.10 -43.47 0.07
N LEU A 776 39.15 -42.95 -1.15
CA LEU A 776 38.54 -43.56 -2.33
C LEU A 776 39.17 -44.92 -2.71
N SER A 777 40.32 -45.30 -2.12
CA SER A 777 40.93 -46.62 -2.36
C SER A 777 40.11 -47.78 -1.76
N THR A 778 39.18 -47.48 -0.84
CA THR A 778 38.23 -48.44 -0.28
C THR A 778 36.96 -48.63 -1.14
N VAL A 779 36.79 -47.83 -2.20
CA VAL A 779 35.59 -47.87 -3.06
C VAL A 779 35.71 -48.95 -4.16
N ASP A 780 36.92 -49.25 -4.60
CA ASP A 780 37.21 -50.32 -5.59
C ASP A 780 37.26 -51.73 -4.95
N GLY A 781 37.20 -51.83 -3.63
CA GLY A 781 37.16 -53.11 -2.91
C GLY A 781 35.74 -53.68 -2.86
N THR A 782 35.52 -54.83 -3.49
CA THR A 782 34.46 -55.76 -3.07
C THR A 782 34.76 -56.19 -1.63
N VAL A 783 34.20 -55.50 -0.65
CA VAL A 783 34.37 -55.88 0.76
C VAL A 783 33.11 -56.55 1.27
N VAL A 784 33.25 -57.87 1.43
CA VAL A 784 32.45 -58.74 2.27
C VAL A 784 32.11 -58.05 3.59
N ALA A 785 30.83 -58.07 3.96
CA ALA A 785 30.31 -57.50 5.19
C ALA A 785 31.10 -57.98 6.42
N SER A 786 31.89 -57.09 7.03
CA SER A 786 32.43 -57.29 8.38
C SER A 786 32.85 -55.96 8.98
N GLY A 787 31.88 -55.27 9.59
CA GLY A 787 32.14 -54.10 10.43
C GLY A 787 30.87 -53.74 11.21
N LYS A 788 30.86 -54.03 12.52
CA LYS A 788 29.70 -53.80 13.41
C LYS A 788 29.26 -52.33 13.33
N LYS A 789 28.11 -52.08 12.69
CA LYS A 789 27.37 -50.81 12.79
C LYS A 789 26.98 -50.57 14.25
N LYS A 790 27.24 -49.37 14.78
CA LYS A 790 26.57 -48.91 15.99
C LYS A 790 25.10 -48.63 15.65
N PRO A 791 24.12 -49.11 16.43
CA PRO A 791 22.71 -48.96 16.11
C PRO A 791 22.31 -47.48 16.12
N THR A 792 21.53 -47.11 15.12
CA THR A 792 20.96 -45.77 14.96
C THR A 792 19.91 -45.48 16.05
N LEU A 793 19.59 -44.21 16.28
CA LEU A 793 18.59 -43.80 17.28
C LEU A 793 17.21 -44.46 17.01
N ALA A 794 16.85 -44.61 15.72
CA ALA A 794 15.63 -45.28 15.31
C ALA A 794 15.64 -46.78 15.63
N GLU A 795 16.77 -47.47 15.46
CA GLU A 795 16.93 -48.89 15.84
C GLU A 795 16.89 -49.07 17.36
N ARG A 796 17.48 -48.15 18.13
CA ARG A 796 17.39 -48.15 19.61
C ARG A 796 15.97 -47.94 20.12
N ILE A 797 15.21 -47.06 19.46
CA ILE A 797 13.80 -46.82 19.80
C ILE A 797 12.96 -48.06 19.43
N ARG A 798 13.21 -48.69 18.27
CA ARG A 798 12.53 -49.92 17.86
C ARG A 798 12.80 -51.09 18.81
N ASP A 799 14.04 -51.24 19.27
CA ASP A 799 14.44 -52.27 20.23
C ASP A 799 13.87 -52.02 21.64
N GLN A 800 13.62 -50.76 22.01
CA GLN A 800 12.92 -50.43 23.26
C GLN A 800 11.41 -50.67 23.17
N VAL A 801 10.80 -50.42 22.01
CA VAL A 801 9.35 -50.59 21.79
C VAL A 801 8.97 -52.07 21.59
N ASN A 802 9.86 -52.90 21.05
CA ASN A 802 9.59 -54.33 20.78
C ASN A 802 10.15 -55.29 21.84
N LYS A 803 10.42 -54.85 23.08
CA LYS A 803 10.75 -55.80 24.15
C LYS A 803 9.54 -56.70 24.42
N PRO A 804 9.64 -58.03 24.25
CA PRO A 804 8.57 -58.93 24.65
C PRO A 804 8.40 -58.87 26.17
N GLU A 805 7.15 -58.81 26.63
CA GLU A 805 6.80 -58.90 28.05
C GLU A 805 7.49 -60.11 28.69
N VAL A 806 8.22 -59.86 29.77
CA VAL A 806 8.75 -60.92 30.63
C VAL A 806 7.56 -61.62 31.27
N LYS A 807 7.25 -62.83 30.81
CA LYS A 807 6.35 -63.75 31.53
C LYS A 807 6.93 -63.98 32.93
N ALA A 808 6.25 -63.47 33.94
CA ALA A 808 6.55 -63.75 35.33
C ALA A 808 6.49 -65.26 35.61
N GLU A 809 7.55 -65.83 36.17
CA GLU A 809 7.56 -67.19 36.70
C GLU A 809 6.58 -67.31 37.87
N ARG A 810 5.75 -68.36 37.83
CA ARG A 810 4.81 -68.69 38.92
C ARG A 810 5.60 -69.19 40.16
N PRO A 811 5.20 -68.79 41.37
CA PRO A 811 5.89 -69.22 42.59
C PRO A 811 5.68 -70.72 42.85
N ASN A 812 6.77 -71.43 43.11
CA ASN A 812 6.75 -72.84 43.48
C ASN A 812 5.99 -73.06 44.80
N LYS A 813 5.14 -74.10 44.80
CA LYS A 813 4.27 -74.52 45.90
C LYS A 813 5.03 -74.67 47.23
N ARG A 814 4.54 -73.98 48.27
CA ARG A 814 4.84 -74.28 49.69
C ARG A 814 4.46 -75.73 50.02
N ARG A 815 5.43 -76.51 50.50
CA ARG A 815 5.19 -77.76 51.24
C ARG A 815 4.45 -77.43 52.55
N ARG A 816 3.29 -78.04 52.79
CA ARG A 816 2.64 -78.06 54.11
C ARG A 816 3.28 -79.15 54.99
N PRO A 817 3.39 -78.97 56.32
CA PRO A 817 4.07 -79.88 57.22
C PRO A 817 3.23 -81.10 57.60
N ASP A 818 3.89 -82.23 57.85
CA ASP A 818 3.32 -83.46 58.38
C ASP A 818 2.92 -83.30 59.85
N ILE A 819 1.65 -83.57 60.16
CA ILE A 819 1.14 -83.79 61.51
C ILE A 819 1.23 -85.29 61.80
N LYS A 820 2.19 -85.70 62.62
CA LYS A 820 2.21 -87.03 63.25
C LYS A 820 1.18 -87.07 64.38
N LYS A 821 0.40 -88.17 64.46
CA LYS A 821 -0.01 -88.80 65.74
C LYS A 821 -0.61 -90.20 65.52
N LYS A 822 0.17 -91.24 65.83
CA LYS A 822 -0.28 -92.40 66.64
C LYS A 822 0.93 -93.25 67.09
N LYS A 823 0.99 -93.38 68.43
CA LYS A 823 1.89 -94.13 69.33
C LYS A 823 3.35 -93.71 69.39
#